data_AF-A0A2D9SAE3-F1
#
_entry.id   AF-A0A2D9SAE3-F1
#
_cell.length_a   1.000
_cell.length_b   1.000
_cell.length_c   1.000
_cell.angle_alpha   90.00
_cell.angle_beta   90.00
_cell.angle_gamma   90.00
#
_symmetry.space_group_name_H-M   'P 1'
#
loop_
_entity.id
_entity.type
_entity.pdbx_description
1 polymer ?
#
loop_
_entity_poly.entity_id
_entity_poly.type
_entity_poly.pdbx_seq_one_letter_code
_entity_poly.pdbx_strand_id
1 'polypeptide(L)'
;MRSPSKSIFVSILMVITLIGMSLSAIPTNHTKELVEEDTKFFSHTNVNFEGYQEDSIYSYSTLTSGGYTNCVITEDKRVVCWGNNDHGKRGLGGGIDNASVTPVGKAGPWIVGNLSGGMVEVSSGGWSTCSLKQTGEIWCWGGGEYGQLGSGNDVCQGSTGSWSCEQSQNHPPVKVSLPPGRTAVSLSDANQAHFCAILDNGDGICWGWNENGQLGDGTVCTGGNYWFDNSNPTPAGCNARNGRYTPAVIDDSNFPANSSFISISMGQRHSCGIIDNNDLYCWGQNNYGQLGIGLSDFQNYPTPQFVASNVIAVGTGDQHSCALYEDQNVKCWGQNSLGQLGTGNNYLYSSPVAINLSTNIPLISLETAYNSNCVITEDFDTYCWGSNYFSQLGNEAGDGSQENPLLFWNTDYEFEINTTTAISINGDGVCQIIGQSSDNSTHNHRDLFCNGQSYRGQMGDGNWNQSFSDWNWSFVNLSSDNIGPSTYQGAGGVHISERDIDNDSILAILDNLPNGCPDGSFDPNYDGSCVIADAGYFSTNLMYNEQLPCDFGTYQPHSGQSSCIDSSPGHFVDTTSSTSQQACLSGTYQPNTGQSSCIDASPGHEINLNSTAQMMCSQGDYQPESGQQNCIPASPGYHVPNLGSLTQIGCEPGTYQPNFGALSCFDANLGYFVEGSYATAQEACSPGTYQSEYGSSSCDIADPGFYVDTTGSSFQTACNLGTFNPSYGVTESSFCAWSDPGYYVDSEGASTQTECPTGTYNPNSYSISSNDCLSADPGHYVDTPGSSEQRPCYAGFYQPDSGQTLCLESSSGTYVPDSGYSSATDCLAGTYQPDSGKSECLDTEPGYYTSSDRASSQIPCLAGSYQPENGSTSCILSDVGYSVPTEGQSMQTICPAGQYQPQPGSSECLIVSPGAYSSEGATSPSPCLPGSYQSQSGQSGCVLADSGYYSSDVSSTEQTSCQLGEYQPLTGQSSCISAARGHYVDSAAATEETPCDIGSYQPLMGSNECLLSSINNYVASPGMAAQTACPSGESQPLNGQASCNVDLEDSEIPTFALIGGVVAVALVIIGVLMRPGSKPKARNSGKKRRKMKKK
;
A
#
# COMPACT_ATOMS: atom_id res chain seq x y z
N MET A 1 -1.94 23.40 80.53
CA MET A 1 -2.18 22.61 81.76
C MET A 1 -1.79 21.17 81.45
N ARG A 2 -1.00 20.47 82.29
CA ARG A 2 -0.57 19.05 82.15
C ARG A 2 0.08 18.60 80.82
N SER A 3 1.37 18.25 80.89
CA SER A 3 1.94 17.10 80.17
C SER A 3 1.51 15.77 80.84
N PRO A 4 1.75 14.59 80.24
CA PRO A 4 3.07 13.91 80.26
C PRO A 4 3.64 13.69 78.82
N SER A 5 4.94 13.48 78.54
CA SER A 5 5.97 12.52 79.05
C SER A 5 5.67 11.08 78.57
N LYS A 6 6.58 10.27 77.98
CA LYS A 6 8.03 9.97 78.18
C LYS A 6 8.47 9.07 76.98
N SER A 7 9.67 9.00 76.38
CA SER A 7 11.08 9.00 76.84
C SER A 7 11.45 7.90 77.86
N ILE A 8 12.32 6.92 77.52
CA ILE A 8 13.39 6.32 78.36
C ILE A 8 13.95 4.97 77.81
N PHE A 9 15.29 4.90 77.64
CA PHE A 9 16.25 3.78 77.84
C PHE A 9 16.06 2.43 77.07
N VAL A 10 17.06 1.88 76.34
CA VAL A 10 18.45 1.44 76.67
C VAL A 10 18.52 -0.03 77.17
N SER A 11 18.90 -0.90 76.21
CA SER A 11 20.04 -1.86 76.27
C SER A 11 20.11 -3.05 77.25
N ILE A 12 20.34 -4.23 76.63
CA ILE A 12 21.44 -5.19 76.89
C ILE A 12 21.32 -6.26 78.01
N LEU A 13 21.85 -7.47 77.68
CA LEU A 13 22.15 -8.66 78.53
C LEU A 13 20.92 -9.44 79.06
N MET A 14 20.98 -10.77 79.31
CA MET A 14 22.09 -11.76 79.28
C MET A 14 21.77 -12.91 78.29
N VAL A 15 22.69 -13.61 77.61
CA VAL A 15 24.01 -14.21 77.96
C VAL A 15 23.83 -15.43 78.91
N ILE A 16 24.26 -16.65 78.55
CA ILE A 16 25.52 -17.36 78.90
C ILE A 16 25.40 -18.74 78.18
N THR A 17 26.33 -19.27 77.35
CA THR A 17 27.58 -20.06 77.59
C THR A 17 27.96 -20.71 76.22
N LEU A 18 29.18 -21.16 75.87
CA LEU A 18 30.59 -20.82 76.20
C LEU A 18 31.53 -21.66 75.27
N ILE A 19 32.72 -21.14 74.90
CA ILE A 19 33.90 -21.86 74.33
C ILE A 19 33.71 -22.44 72.90
N GLY A 20 34.68 -22.42 71.97
CA GLY A 20 36.02 -21.80 71.94
C GLY A 20 37.08 -22.62 71.16
N MET A 21 38.19 -21.97 70.76
CA MET A 21 39.42 -22.53 70.10
C MET A 21 39.49 -22.60 68.55
N SER A 22 39.86 -21.46 67.96
CA SER A 22 41.04 -21.25 67.08
C SER A 22 41.52 -22.27 66.01
N LEU A 23 41.87 -21.69 64.84
CA LEU A 23 42.97 -21.99 63.89
C LEU A 23 42.75 -22.88 62.64
N SER A 24 42.94 -22.22 61.49
CA SER A 24 43.61 -22.65 60.25
C SER A 24 42.86 -23.45 59.17
N ALA A 25 43.36 -23.27 57.93
CA ALA A 25 43.04 -23.92 56.65
C ALA A 25 41.79 -23.45 55.86
N ILE A 26 42.02 -23.38 54.55
CA ILE A 26 41.21 -22.99 53.37
C ILE A 26 41.39 -24.19 52.37
N PRO A 27 40.51 -24.54 51.39
CA PRO A 27 39.27 -23.93 50.86
C PRO A 27 38.05 -24.90 50.70
N THR A 28 37.08 -24.47 49.87
CA THR A 28 36.17 -25.25 48.95
C THR A 28 34.84 -25.89 49.40
N ASN A 29 33.83 -25.57 48.57
CA ASN A 29 32.67 -26.33 48.07
C ASN A 29 31.35 -26.52 48.86
N HIS A 30 30.30 -25.93 48.25
CA HIS A 30 28.92 -26.40 48.05
C HIS A 30 28.20 -27.23 49.12
N THR A 31 27.00 -26.77 49.50
CA THR A 31 25.75 -27.33 48.95
C THR A 31 24.53 -26.47 49.32
N LYS A 32 23.74 -26.09 48.31
CA LYS A 32 22.33 -25.74 48.44
C LYS A 32 21.67 -25.86 47.07
N GLU A 33 20.52 -26.52 47.01
CA GLU A 33 19.75 -26.72 45.79
C GLU A 33 18.73 -25.57 45.60
N LEU A 34 18.59 -25.16 44.34
CA LEU A 34 17.41 -24.70 43.55
C LEU A 34 16.03 -24.88 44.27
N VAL A 35 14.92 -24.18 44.00
CA VAL A 35 14.31 -23.46 42.85
C VAL A 35 13.40 -22.35 43.48
N GLU A 36 12.93 -21.24 42.88
CA GLU A 36 13.14 -20.55 41.58
C GLU A 36 14.23 -19.44 41.66
N GLU A 37 14.76 -18.72 40.64
CA GLU A 37 14.49 -18.44 39.20
C GLU A 37 13.56 -17.22 38.83
N ASP A 38 14.11 -16.15 38.19
CA ASP A 38 13.45 -14.92 37.64
C ASP A 38 13.90 -14.66 36.17
N THR A 39 12.99 -14.63 35.18
CA THR A 39 13.35 -14.52 33.75
C THR A 39 13.31 -13.09 33.19
N LYS A 40 14.44 -12.56 32.70
CA LYS A 40 14.46 -11.37 31.83
C LYS A 40 13.92 -11.69 30.42
N PHE A 41 13.39 -10.66 29.77
CA PHE A 41 13.08 -10.55 28.33
C PHE A 41 13.85 -9.30 27.81
N PHE A 42 14.10 -9.04 26.52
CA PHE A 42 13.45 -9.51 25.28
C PHE A 42 14.45 -9.75 24.12
N SER A 43 14.00 -10.44 23.07
CA SER A 43 14.50 -10.28 21.69
C SER A 43 13.35 -10.50 20.68
N HIS A 44 13.59 -10.31 19.38
CA HIS A 44 12.53 -10.39 18.37
C HIS A 44 11.92 -11.80 18.24
N THR A 45 10.63 -11.90 18.56
CA THR A 45 9.79 -13.11 18.50
C THR A 45 10.09 -14.23 19.51
N ASN A 46 9.90 -13.90 20.79
CA ASN A 46 9.06 -14.71 21.70
C ASN A 46 9.59 -16.10 22.10
N VAL A 47 10.92 -16.29 22.17
CA VAL A 47 11.53 -17.45 22.85
C VAL A 47 12.73 -17.01 23.68
N ASN A 48 12.74 -17.37 24.97
CA ASN A 48 13.71 -16.90 25.96
C ASN A 48 14.91 -17.85 26.08
N PHE A 49 16.11 -17.29 26.13
CA PHE A 49 17.33 -17.95 26.58
C PHE A 49 17.90 -17.18 27.77
N GLU A 50 18.29 -17.89 28.82
CA GLU A 50 18.96 -17.26 29.95
C GLU A 50 20.30 -16.71 29.49
N GLY A 51 20.50 -15.41 29.65
CA GLY A 51 21.79 -14.75 29.45
C GLY A 51 21.99 -14.01 28.12
N TYR A 52 21.01 -14.00 27.20
CA TYR A 52 20.99 -12.97 26.14
C TYR A 52 21.05 -11.58 26.78
N GLN A 53 22.03 -10.76 26.37
CA GLN A 53 22.23 -9.40 26.86
C GLN A 53 21.67 -8.39 25.87
N GLU A 54 20.89 -7.44 26.37
CA GLU A 54 20.31 -6.33 25.60
C GLU A 54 21.39 -5.45 24.95
N ASP A 55 22.61 -5.48 25.48
CA ASP A 55 23.78 -4.70 25.04
C ASP A 55 24.79 -5.50 24.17
N SER A 56 24.37 -6.59 23.52
CA SER A 56 25.27 -7.35 22.62
C SER A 56 25.67 -6.49 21.42
N ILE A 57 26.93 -6.03 21.38
CA ILE A 57 27.36 -4.91 20.51
C ILE A 57 27.42 -5.24 18.99
N TYR A 58 26.86 -6.39 18.57
CA TYR A 58 26.76 -6.86 17.19
C TYR A 58 25.32 -7.09 16.70
N SER A 59 24.29 -6.76 17.48
CA SER A 59 22.89 -6.81 17.02
C SER A 59 22.41 -5.52 16.33
N TYR A 60 23.32 -4.66 15.87
CA TYR A 60 23.03 -3.31 15.37
C TYR A 60 23.09 -3.16 13.84
N SER A 61 22.79 -4.22 13.07
CA SER A 61 22.91 -4.21 11.61
C SER A 61 21.72 -3.54 10.88
N THR A 62 21.42 -2.29 11.26
CA THR A 62 20.60 -1.36 10.46
C THR A 62 21.39 -0.75 9.31
N LEU A 63 22.73 -0.78 9.36
CA LEU A 63 23.69 -0.42 8.32
C LEU A 63 24.77 -1.53 8.23
N THR A 64 25.18 -1.91 7.02
CA THR A 64 26.23 -2.94 6.79
C THR A 64 27.07 -2.68 5.53
N SER A 65 28.31 -3.17 5.52
CA SER A 65 29.33 -2.84 4.50
C SER A 65 30.17 -4.06 4.06
N GLY A 66 29.86 -4.64 2.89
CA GLY A 66 30.49 -5.87 2.38
C GLY A 66 31.06 -5.77 0.97
N GLY A 67 32.38 -5.94 0.81
CA GLY A 67 33.04 -6.09 -0.51
C GLY A 67 32.69 -5.01 -1.54
N TYR A 68 32.78 -3.74 -1.14
CA TYR A 68 32.35 -2.56 -1.89
C TYR A 68 30.85 -2.39 -2.15
N THR A 69 30.00 -3.06 -1.37
CA THR A 69 28.54 -2.87 -1.35
C THR A 69 28.13 -2.44 0.05
N ASN A 70 27.24 -1.48 0.15
CA ASN A 70 26.64 -1.07 1.42
C ASN A 70 25.14 -1.31 1.36
N CYS A 71 24.54 -1.71 2.47
CA CYS A 71 23.10 -1.88 2.61
C CYS A 71 22.63 -1.28 3.94
N VAL A 72 21.38 -0.83 3.97
CA VAL A 72 20.73 -0.19 5.13
C VAL A 72 19.26 -0.62 5.19
N ILE A 73 18.66 -0.60 6.38
CA ILE A 73 17.21 -0.78 6.57
C ILE A 73 16.54 0.58 6.76
N THR A 74 15.47 0.83 6.00
CA THR A 74 14.63 2.03 6.14
C THR A 74 13.55 1.82 7.21
N GLU A 75 12.99 2.92 7.72
CA GLU A 75 11.94 2.92 8.75
C GLU A 75 10.71 2.07 8.38
N ASP A 76 10.35 2.03 7.08
CA ASP A 76 9.31 1.17 6.52
C ASP A 76 9.73 -0.31 6.32
N LYS A 77 10.83 -0.72 6.97
CA LYS A 77 11.35 -2.09 7.06
C LYS A 77 11.68 -2.72 5.70
N ARG A 78 12.16 -1.91 4.76
CA ARG A 78 12.72 -2.32 3.46
C ARG A 78 14.25 -2.28 3.53
N VAL A 79 14.92 -3.10 2.71
CA VAL A 79 16.38 -3.07 2.55
C VAL A 79 16.74 -2.23 1.34
N VAL A 80 17.69 -1.31 1.50
CA VAL A 80 18.22 -0.43 0.44
C VAL A 80 19.72 -0.67 0.31
N CYS A 81 20.22 -0.92 -0.91
CA CYS A 81 21.63 -1.25 -1.17
C CYS A 81 22.25 -0.40 -2.31
N TRP A 82 23.55 -0.13 -2.23
CA TRP A 82 24.32 0.62 -3.23
C TRP A 82 25.78 0.15 -3.36
N GLY A 83 26.51 0.74 -4.31
CA GLY A 83 27.89 0.36 -4.62
C GLY A 83 27.98 -0.81 -5.60
N ASN A 84 28.93 -1.70 -5.39
CA ASN A 84 29.22 -2.84 -6.26
C ASN A 84 28.03 -3.83 -6.35
N ASN A 85 27.98 -4.57 -7.46
CA ASN A 85 26.98 -5.60 -7.75
C ASN A 85 27.56 -6.82 -8.46
N ASP A 86 28.87 -7.06 -8.35
CA ASP A 86 29.43 -8.37 -8.70
C ASP A 86 28.64 -9.46 -7.95
N HIS A 87 28.28 -10.54 -8.65
CA HIS A 87 27.39 -11.61 -8.14
C HIS A 87 25.97 -11.16 -7.76
N GLY A 88 25.54 -9.93 -8.05
CA GLY A 88 24.15 -9.50 -7.88
C GLY A 88 23.71 -9.11 -6.46
N LYS A 89 24.66 -8.95 -5.53
CA LYS A 89 24.39 -8.69 -4.09
C LYS A 89 23.66 -7.39 -3.72
N ARG A 90 23.27 -6.53 -4.69
CA ARG A 90 22.28 -5.46 -4.46
C ARG A 90 20.83 -5.94 -4.59
N GLY A 91 20.59 -7.23 -4.90
CA GLY A 91 19.26 -7.85 -4.86
C GLY A 91 18.28 -7.32 -5.92
N LEU A 92 18.79 -6.81 -7.05
CA LEU A 92 17.99 -6.22 -8.14
C LEU A 92 17.22 -7.26 -8.99
N GLY A 93 17.25 -8.54 -8.61
CA GLY A 93 16.57 -9.63 -9.31
C GLY A 93 15.05 -9.67 -9.06
N GLY A 94 14.32 -8.65 -9.51
CA GLY A 94 12.86 -8.60 -9.34
C GLY A 94 12.08 -7.57 -10.17
N GLY A 95 12.72 -6.54 -10.73
CA GLY A 95 12.00 -5.51 -11.49
C GLY A 95 12.88 -4.68 -12.42
N ILE A 96 12.36 -4.41 -13.62
CA ILE A 96 12.99 -3.69 -14.75
C ILE A 96 14.27 -4.36 -15.29
N ASP A 97 14.17 -4.82 -16.54
CA ASP A 97 15.26 -5.22 -17.46
C ASP A 97 16.29 -6.27 -16.98
N ASN A 98 16.00 -7.00 -15.89
CA ASN A 98 16.72 -8.22 -15.49
C ASN A 98 18.25 -8.00 -15.36
N ALA A 99 18.62 -6.85 -14.81
CA ALA A 99 19.87 -6.16 -15.07
C ALA A 99 21.11 -6.76 -14.38
N SER A 100 21.66 -7.83 -14.95
CA SER A 100 23.05 -8.27 -14.67
C SER A 100 24.10 -7.27 -15.17
N VAL A 101 23.72 -6.37 -16.08
CA VAL A 101 24.52 -5.23 -16.54
C VAL A 101 23.96 -3.96 -15.94
N THR A 102 24.77 -3.22 -15.19
CA THR A 102 24.40 -1.92 -14.61
C THR A 102 23.96 -0.92 -15.69
N PRO A 103 22.93 -0.09 -15.45
CA PRO A 103 22.73 1.15 -16.21
C PRO A 103 24.02 1.97 -16.16
N VAL A 104 24.56 2.32 -17.34
CA VAL A 104 25.88 2.95 -17.44
C VAL A 104 25.87 4.30 -16.73
N GLY A 105 26.59 4.38 -15.60
CA GLY A 105 26.76 5.62 -14.84
C GLY A 105 25.83 5.82 -13.63
N LYS A 106 25.22 4.77 -13.05
CA LYS A 106 24.55 4.86 -11.74
C LYS A 106 24.98 3.76 -10.76
N ALA A 107 25.30 4.14 -9.52
CA ALA A 107 25.80 3.25 -8.46
C ALA A 107 24.84 3.01 -7.29
N GLY A 108 23.71 3.72 -7.23
CA GLY A 108 22.64 3.51 -6.24
C GLY A 108 22.22 4.81 -5.57
N PRO A 109 21.44 4.73 -4.47
CA PRO A 109 20.92 3.50 -3.85
C PRO A 109 19.64 2.95 -4.51
N TRP A 110 19.28 1.71 -4.16
CA TRP A 110 18.05 1.04 -4.63
C TRP A 110 17.45 0.14 -3.54
N ILE A 111 16.13 0.07 -3.50
CA ILE A 111 15.39 -0.95 -2.73
C ILE A 111 15.65 -2.35 -3.32
N VAL A 112 15.91 -3.32 -2.46
CA VAL A 112 16.07 -4.74 -2.83
C VAL A 112 14.72 -5.29 -3.33
N GLY A 113 14.74 -5.88 -4.53
CA GLY A 113 13.54 -6.43 -5.16
C GLY A 113 13.10 -7.77 -4.55
N ASN A 114 11.83 -8.12 -4.72
CA ASN A 114 11.27 -9.43 -4.34
C ASN A 114 11.31 -9.76 -2.81
N LEU A 115 11.51 -8.76 -1.95
CA LEU A 115 11.30 -8.86 -0.50
C LEU A 115 9.92 -8.30 -0.10
N SER A 116 9.29 -8.88 0.92
CA SER A 116 7.95 -8.50 1.38
C SER A 116 7.90 -7.26 2.30
N GLY A 117 9.04 -6.62 2.56
CA GLY A 117 9.22 -5.75 3.73
C GLY A 117 9.16 -6.53 5.05
N GLY A 118 9.31 -5.80 6.15
CA GLY A 118 9.34 -6.36 7.52
C GLY A 118 10.73 -6.80 7.99
N MET A 119 11.81 -6.29 7.38
CA MET A 119 13.19 -6.57 7.80
C MET A 119 13.59 -5.78 9.05
N VAL A 120 14.51 -6.36 9.84
CA VAL A 120 15.02 -5.82 11.12
C VAL A 120 16.55 -5.78 11.19
N GLU A 121 17.24 -6.70 10.52
CA GLU A 121 18.71 -6.74 10.43
C GLU A 121 19.15 -7.03 8.98
N VAL A 122 20.31 -6.53 8.56
CA VAL A 122 20.91 -6.80 7.25
C VAL A 122 22.43 -6.94 7.33
N SER A 123 22.96 -8.06 6.87
CA SER A 123 24.39 -8.39 6.92
C SER A 123 24.94 -8.61 5.50
N SER A 124 25.92 -7.81 5.09
CA SER A 124 26.52 -7.86 3.74
C SER A 124 27.94 -8.41 3.75
N GLY A 125 28.12 -9.56 3.11
CA GLY A 125 29.43 -10.15 2.85
C GLY A 125 30.08 -9.69 1.55
N GLY A 126 31.29 -10.21 1.32
CA GLY A 126 32.10 -9.92 0.13
C GLY A 126 31.39 -10.16 -1.19
N TRP A 127 30.49 -11.16 -1.27
CA TRP A 127 29.82 -11.59 -2.51
C TRP A 127 28.29 -11.70 -2.44
N SER A 128 27.69 -11.58 -1.26
CA SER A 128 26.27 -11.87 -1.00
C SER A 128 25.79 -11.07 0.20
N THR A 129 24.48 -10.84 0.30
CA THR A 129 23.86 -10.15 1.45
C THR A 129 22.70 -10.99 1.96
N CYS A 130 22.51 -11.02 3.27
CA CYS A 130 21.40 -11.65 3.96
C CYS A 130 20.66 -10.60 4.81
N SER A 131 19.38 -10.82 5.07
CA SER A 131 18.59 -9.97 5.96
C SER A 131 17.60 -10.80 6.77
N LEU A 132 17.48 -10.46 8.06
CA LEU A 132 16.50 -11.03 8.97
C LEU A 132 15.19 -10.25 8.91
N LYS A 133 14.09 -11.00 8.82
CA LYS A 133 12.73 -10.50 8.92
C LYS A 133 12.22 -10.61 10.35
N GLN A 134 11.35 -9.69 10.78
CA GLN A 134 10.71 -9.69 12.11
C GLN A 134 9.93 -10.99 12.42
N THR A 135 9.65 -11.83 11.42
CA THR A 135 9.05 -13.16 11.56
C THR A 135 10.07 -14.29 11.72
N GLY A 136 11.34 -13.97 12.05
CA GLY A 136 12.43 -14.92 12.18
C GLY A 136 12.87 -15.63 10.88
N GLU A 137 12.52 -15.06 9.72
CA GLU A 137 12.92 -15.58 8.41
C GLU A 137 14.19 -14.89 7.92
N ILE A 138 15.25 -15.63 7.60
CA ILE A 138 16.42 -15.08 6.89
C ILE A 138 16.23 -15.22 5.39
N TRP A 139 16.50 -14.15 4.65
CA TRP A 139 16.49 -14.10 3.19
C TRP A 139 17.87 -13.65 2.68
N CYS A 140 18.49 -14.42 1.79
CA CYS A 140 19.82 -14.16 1.24
C CYS A 140 19.80 -14.03 -0.29
N TRP A 141 20.65 -13.18 -0.84
CA TRP A 141 20.79 -12.91 -2.27
C TRP A 141 22.25 -12.59 -2.66
N GLY A 142 22.49 -12.54 -3.97
CA GLY A 142 23.81 -12.30 -4.54
C GLY A 142 24.51 -13.62 -4.90
N GLY A 143 25.80 -13.73 -4.57
CA GLY A 143 26.59 -14.93 -4.78
C GLY A 143 26.10 -16.12 -3.95
N GLY A 144 26.24 -17.31 -4.51
CA GLY A 144 25.87 -18.58 -3.85
C GLY A 144 26.87 -19.69 -4.08
N GLU A 145 27.96 -19.42 -4.80
CA GLU A 145 28.91 -20.42 -5.28
C GLU A 145 29.69 -21.11 -4.15
N TYR A 146 29.75 -20.52 -2.95
CA TYR A 146 30.25 -21.13 -1.71
C TYR A 146 29.13 -21.52 -0.74
N GLY A 147 27.88 -21.64 -1.19
CA GLY A 147 26.72 -22.00 -0.36
C GLY A 147 26.13 -20.84 0.46
N GLN A 148 26.58 -19.60 0.23
CA GLN A 148 26.25 -18.41 1.03
C GLN A 148 24.75 -18.07 1.11
N LEU A 149 23.92 -18.59 0.20
CA LEU A 149 22.48 -18.38 0.22
C LEU A 149 21.74 -19.27 1.24
N GLY A 150 22.40 -20.29 1.82
CA GLY A 150 21.85 -21.15 2.88
C GLY A 150 20.57 -21.91 2.51
N SER A 151 20.19 -21.96 1.22
CA SER A 151 18.87 -22.37 0.74
C SER A 151 18.63 -23.89 0.75
N GLY A 152 19.59 -24.69 1.23
CA GLY A 152 19.57 -26.14 1.17
C GLY A 152 19.83 -26.73 -0.23
N ASN A 153 20.07 -25.89 -1.24
CA ASN A 153 20.29 -26.29 -2.63
C ASN A 153 21.67 -25.81 -3.13
N ASP A 154 22.44 -26.68 -3.81
CA ASP A 154 23.70 -26.29 -4.43
C ASP A 154 23.46 -25.58 -5.76
N VAL A 155 23.65 -24.26 -5.80
CA VAL A 155 23.52 -23.47 -7.04
C VAL A 155 24.53 -23.86 -8.12
N CYS A 156 25.61 -24.57 -7.76
CA CYS A 156 26.60 -25.06 -8.73
C CYS A 156 26.16 -26.31 -9.50
N GLN A 157 25.08 -26.98 -9.09
CA GLN A 157 24.60 -28.21 -9.71
C GLN A 157 23.51 -27.93 -10.75
N GLY A 158 23.90 -27.92 -12.03
CA GLY A 158 22.97 -27.71 -13.14
C GLY A 158 21.95 -28.85 -13.31
N SER A 159 20.80 -28.55 -13.92
CA SER A 159 19.67 -29.48 -14.11
C SER A 159 19.95 -30.71 -15.00
N THR A 160 21.16 -30.81 -15.56
CA THR A 160 21.68 -31.96 -16.32
C THR A 160 22.73 -32.77 -15.56
N GLY A 161 23.07 -32.39 -14.32
CA GLY A 161 24.17 -32.97 -13.54
C GLY A 161 25.57 -32.46 -13.92
N SER A 162 25.67 -31.48 -14.84
CA SER A 162 26.90 -30.75 -15.11
C SER A 162 27.14 -29.71 -14.03
N TRP A 163 28.37 -29.58 -13.55
CA TRP A 163 28.75 -28.45 -12.69
C TRP A 163 28.93 -27.20 -13.55
N SER A 164 28.33 -26.07 -13.17
CA SER A 164 28.31 -24.86 -14.01
C SER A 164 28.45 -23.54 -13.24
N CYS A 165 29.20 -23.55 -12.14
CA CYS A 165 29.58 -22.35 -11.36
C CYS A 165 30.70 -21.52 -12.02
N GLU A 166 30.65 -21.36 -13.35
CA GLU A 166 31.53 -20.45 -14.09
C GLU A 166 30.97 -19.02 -14.04
N GLN A 167 31.80 -18.10 -13.51
CA GLN A 167 31.52 -16.66 -13.38
C GLN A 167 30.38 -16.29 -12.43
N SER A 168 30.28 -14.99 -12.14
CA SER A 168 29.47 -14.40 -11.07
C SER A 168 27.98 -14.40 -11.42
N GLN A 169 27.24 -15.35 -10.86
CA GLN A 169 25.80 -15.45 -11.09
C GLN A 169 25.02 -14.61 -10.07
N ASN A 170 24.00 -13.90 -10.56
CA ASN A 170 23.09 -13.09 -9.74
C ASN A 170 21.93 -13.97 -9.29
N HIS A 171 21.91 -14.36 -8.01
CA HIS A 171 20.75 -15.02 -7.42
C HIS A 171 19.86 -13.99 -6.70
N PRO A 172 18.53 -13.95 -6.97
CA PRO A 172 17.59 -13.08 -6.26
C PRO A 172 17.41 -13.55 -4.81
N PRO A 173 16.67 -12.81 -3.96
CA PRO A 173 16.37 -13.23 -2.60
C PRO A 173 15.71 -14.62 -2.52
N VAL A 174 16.38 -15.52 -1.79
CA VAL A 174 15.93 -16.87 -1.46
C VAL A 174 15.94 -17.02 0.06
N LYS A 175 14.90 -17.65 0.61
CA LYS A 175 14.80 -17.95 2.03
C LYS A 175 15.81 -19.02 2.44
N VAL A 176 16.52 -18.80 3.56
CA VAL A 176 17.46 -19.76 4.16
C VAL A 176 16.71 -20.98 4.71
N SER A 177 17.28 -22.17 4.52
CA SER A 177 16.74 -23.45 4.99
C SER A 177 17.08 -23.69 6.47
N LEU A 178 16.47 -22.90 7.36
CA LEU A 178 16.54 -23.13 8.82
C LEU A 178 15.96 -24.50 9.21
N PRO A 179 16.35 -25.07 10.38
CA PRO A 179 15.84 -26.36 10.81
C PRO A 179 14.32 -26.31 11.09
N PRO A 180 13.57 -27.43 10.93
CA PRO A 180 12.10 -27.40 11.02
C PRO A 180 11.60 -26.93 12.39
N GLY A 181 10.76 -25.89 12.40
CA GLY A 181 10.18 -25.33 13.61
C GLY A 181 11.13 -24.41 14.41
N ARG A 182 12.22 -23.95 13.80
CA ARG A 182 13.14 -22.95 14.36
C ARG A 182 13.05 -21.64 13.55
N THR A 183 13.33 -20.52 14.20
CA THR A 183 13.41 -19.15 13.68
C THR A 183 14.72 -18.50 14.11
N ALA A 184 15.22 -17.54 13.33
CA ALA A 184 16.39 -16.76 13.75
C ALA A 184 15.96 -15.54 14.59
N VAL A 185 16.73 -15.23 15.63
CA VAL A 185 16.55 -14.04 16.49
C VAL A 185 17.58 -12.94 16.20
N SER A 186 18.77 -13.31 15.67
CA SER A 186 19.77 -12.36 15.16
C SER A 186 20.64 -12.99 14.06
N LEU A 187 21.21 -12.15 13.19
CA LEU A 187 22.03 -12.45 12.02
C LEU A 187 23.40 -11.77 12.16
N SER A 188 24.47 -12.56 12.19
CA SER A 188 25.85 -12.07 12.40
C SER A 188 26.37 -11.21 11.25
N ASP A 189 27.22 -10.22 11.56
CA ASP A 189 28.01 -9.50 10.56
C ASP A 189 28.97 -10.44 9.80
N ALA A 190 28.78 -10.51 8.48
CA ALA A 190 29.51 -11.39 7.59
C ALA A 190 30.57 -10.61 6.82
N ASN A 191 31.85 -10.82 7.12
CA ASN A 191 32.93 -10.12 6.42
C ASN A 191 33.08 -10.59 4.94
N GLN A 192 33.14 -11.90 4.66
CA GLN A 192 33.42 -12.43 3.31
C GLN A 192 32.43 -13.46 2.73
N ALA A 193 32.46 -14.74 3.15
CA ALA A 193 31.78 -15.84 2.42
C ALA A 193 31.08 -16.91 3.29
N HIS A 194 30.98 -16.71 4.59
CA HIS A 194 30.10 -17.48 5.47
C HIS A 194 29.23 -16.53 6.28
N PHE A 195 28.07 -17.03 6.70
CA PHE A 195 27.05 -16.31 7.47
C PHE A 195 26.65 -17.20 8.65
N CYS A 196 26.32 -16.59 9.79
CA CYS A 196 25.75 -17.25 10.94
C CYS A 196 24.46 -16.53 11.38
N ALA A 197 23.67 -17.21 12.19
CA ALA A 197 22.54 -16.64 12.89
C ALA A 197 22.42 -17.29 14.26
N ILE A 198 21.86 -16.58 15.22
CA ILE A 198 21.43 -17.13 16.51
C ILE A 198 19.96 -17.53 16.34
N LEU A 199 19.63 -18.77 16.68
CA LEU A 199 18.26 -19.30 16.63
C LEU A 199 17.48 -19.01 17.92
N ASP A 200 16.16 -19.14 17.84
CA ASP A 200 15.22 -19.17 18.97
C ASP A 200 15.39 -20.41 19.89
N ASN A 201 16.61 -20.97 19.99
CA ASN A 201 17.03 -21.91 21.03
C ASN A 201 18.43 -21.59 21.61
N GLY A 202 19.00 -20.43 21.30
CA GLY A 202 20.38 -20.09 21.65
C GLY A 202 21.44 -20.76 20.77
N ASP A 203 21.09 -21.76 19.95
CA ASP A 203 22.00 -22.37 18.99
C ASP A 203 22.49 -21.33 17.97
N GLY A 204 23.80 -21.27 17.77
CA GLY A 204 24.38 -20.63 16.59
C GLY A 204 24.31 -21.58 15.40
N ILE A 205 23.81 -21.10 14.25
CA ILE A 205 23.72 -21.85 13.00
C ILE A 205 24.44 -21.11 11.87
N CYS A 206 25.34 -21.78 11.14
CA CYS A 206 26.19 -21.17 10.12
C CYS A 206 26.12 -21.89 8.76
N TRP A 207 26.33 -21.14 7.68
CA TRP A 207 26.40 -21.64 6.30
C TRP A 207 27.39 -20.83 5.45
N GLY A 208 27.71 -21.33 4.24
CA GLY A 208 28.73 -20.73 3.37
C GLY A 208 30.08 -21.45 3.43
N TRP A 209 31.17 -20.73 3.14
CA TRP A 209 32.53 -21.27 3.00
C TRP A 209 33.01 -21.99 4.27
N ASN A 210 33.55 -23.21 4.15
CA ASN A 210 34.01 -23.99 5.30
C ASN A 210 35.33 -24.75 5.07
N GLU A 211 36.32 -24.15 4.39
CA GLU A 211 37.61 -24.82 4.12
C GLU A 211 38.61 -24.78 5.29
N ASN A 212 38.35 -23.96 6.32
CA ASN A 212 39.14 -23.87 7.55
C ASN A 212 38.40 -24.36 8.81
N GLY A 213 37.13 -24.77 8.70
CA GLY A 213 36.28 -25.10 9.86
C GLY A 213 35.57 -23.89 10.46
N GLN A 214 35.45 -22.79 9.72
CA GLN A 214 34.87 -21.52 10.18
C GLN A 214 33.35 -21.57 10.45
N LEU A 215 32.64 -22.64 10.07
CA LEU A 215 31.25 -22.85 10.48
C LEU A 215 31.10 -23.46 11.88
N GLY A 216 32.19 -23.90 12.52
CA GLY A 216 32.19 -24.36 13.91
C GLY A 216 31.51 -25.70 14.18
N ASP A 217 30.91 -26.36 13.18
CA ASP A 217 30.11 -27.60 13.32
C ASP A 217 30.94 -28.90 13.45
N GLY A 218 32.22 -28.79 13.79
CA GLY A 218 33.17 -29.91 13.82
C GLY A 218 33.60 -30.41 12.44
N THR A 219 33.12 -29.82 11.35
CA THR A 219 33.43 -30.25 9.98
C THR A 219 34.28 -29.26 9.20
N VAL A 220 34.93 -29.75 8.15
CA VAL A 220 35.63 -28.94 7.15
C VAL A 220 35.20 -29.45 5.77
N CYS A 221 34.66 -28.57 4.92
CA CYS A 221 34.29 -28.95 3.56
C CYS A 221 35.55 -29.21 2.73
N THR A 222 35.68 -30.44 2.22
CA THR A 222 36.84 -30.91 1.45
C THR A 222 36.39 -31.82 0.31
N GLY A 223 37.29 -32.17 -0.62
CA GLY A 223 36.98 -33.06 -1.76
C GLY A 223 36.26 -32.39 -2.93
N GLY A 224 35.90 -31.11 -2.80
CA GLY A 224 35.52 -30.27 -3.92
C GLY A 224 36.69 -30.03 -4.88
N ASN A 225 36.42 -30.02 -6.19
CA ASN A 225 37.39 -29.63 -7.19
C ASN A 225 36.68 -28.99 -8.40
N TYR A 226 36.85 -27.68 -8.53
CA TYR A 226 36.26 -26.85 -9.58
C TYR A 226 36.52 -27.33 -11.02
N TRP A 227 37.59 -28.08 -11.26
CA TRP A 227 38.04 -28.45 -12.61
C TRP A 227 37.59 -29.84 -13.11
N PHE A 228 36.83 -30.60 -12.32
CA PHE A 228 36.43 -31.97 -12.68
C PHE A 228 35.02 -32.34 -12.16
N ASP A 229 34.16 -32.84 -13.04
CA ASP A 229 32.77 -33.20 -12.69
C ASP A 229 32.62 -34.29 -11.61
N ASN A 230 33.64 -35.12 -11.45
CA ASN A 230 33.72 -36.15 -10.41
C ASN A 230 34.30 -35.61 -9.09
N SER A 231 33.96 -34.38 -8.71
CA SER A 231 34.18 -33.95 -7.32
C SER A 231 33.25 -34.73 -6.39
N ASN A 232 33.73 -35.05 -5.19
CA ASN A 232 32.92 -35.72 -4.16
C ASN A 232 33.10 -34.94 -2.85
N PRO A 233 32.39 -33.80 -2.70
CA PRO A 233 32.48 -32.98 -1.51
C PRO A 233 32.08 -33.77 -0.26
N THR A 234 32.82 -33.57 0.83
CA THR A 234 32.57 -34.20 2.13
C THR A 234 32.74 -33.18 3.25
N PRO A 235 31.87 -33.16 4.28
CA PRO A 235 30.65 -33.97 4.44
C PRO A 235 29.54 -33.64 3.42
N ALA A 236 28.41 -34.36 3.48
CA ALA A 236 27.23 -34.05 2.68
C ALA A 236 26.70 -32.65 3.03
N GLY A 237 26.20 -31.91 2.04
CA GLY A 237 25.84 -30.49 2.18
C GLY A 237 26.98 -29.52 1.80
N CYS A 238 28.20 -30.02 1.58
CA CYS A 238 29.29 -29.28 0.93
C CYS A 238 29.19 -29.34 -0.61
N ASN A 239 29.74 -28.33 -1.30
CA ASN A 239 29.82 -28.26 -2.76
C ASN A 239 31.27 -28.27 -3.31
N ALA A 240 31.41 -28.20 -4.63
CA ALA A 240 32.69 -28.26 -5.34
C ALA A 240 33.66 -27.09 -5.04
N ARG A 241 33.22 -26.01 -4.37
CA ARG A 241 34.05 -24.88 -3.92
C ARG A 241 34.38 -24.92 -2.42
N ASN A 242 34.19 -26.05 -1.74
CA ASN A 242 34.37 -26.20 -0.28
C ASN A 242 33.42 -25.29 0.54
N GLY A 243 32.25 -24.97 -0.01
CA GLY A 243 31.20 -24.23 0.66
C GLY A 243 30.00 -25.11 1.03
N ARG A 244 29.31 -24.79 2.13
CA ARG A 244 28.18 -25.55 2.65
C ARG A 244 26.87 -24.79 2.39
N TYR A 245 26.00 -25.38 1.55
CA TYR A 245 24.71 -24.77 1.15
C TYR A 245 23.53 -25.16 2.06
N THR A 246 23.73 -26.14 2.93
CA THR A 246 22.82 -26.50 4.03
C THR A 246 23.34 -25.92 5.35
N PRO A 247 22.60 -25.05 6.06
CA PRO A 247 23.00 -24.54 7.37
C PRO A 247 23.32 -25.64 8.40
N ALA A 248 24.24 -25.32 9.29
CA ALA A 248 24.83 -26.25 10.27
C ALA A 248 24.87 -25.62 11.66
N VAL A 249 24.38 -26.33 12.67
CA VAL A 249 24.51 -25.90 14.07
C VAL A 249 25.98 -26.02 14.49
N ILE A 250 26.49 -25.02 15.21
CA ILE A 250 27.85 -25.02 15.74
C ILE A 250 28.01 -26.14 16.79
N ASP A 251 29.19 -26.75 16.87
CA ASP A 251 29.52 -27.79 17.85
C ASP A 251 29.66 -27.19 19.25
N ASP A 252 28.68 -27.42 20.11
CA ASP A 252 28.58 -26.92 21.49
C ASP A 252 29.45 -27.71 22.49
N SER A 253 30.14 -28.77 22.07
CA SER A 253 30.79 -29.72 22.98
C SER A 253 31.95 -29.17 23.83
N ASN A 254 32.39 -27.93 23.58
CA ASN A 254 33.40 -27.20 24.36
C ASN A 254 32.80 -26.10 25.28
N PHE A 255 31.47 -25.93 25.30
CA PHE A 255 30.75 -24.96 26.13
C PHE A 255 30.40 -25.50 27.53
N PRO A 256 30.01 -24.63 28.48
CA PRO A 256 29.23 -25.05 29.63
C PRO A 256 27.92 -25.72 29.20
N ALA A 257 27.43 -26.67 29.99
CA ALA A 257 26.17 -27.35 29.67
C ALA A 257 24.98 -26.40 29.78
N ASN A 258 24.13 -26.38 28.75
CA ASN A 258 23.00 -25.47 28.55
C ASN A 258 23.37 -24.03 28.16
N SER A 259 24.61 -23.72 27.80
CA SER A 259 24.95 -22.37 27.30
C SER A 259 24.40 -22.09 25.90
N SER A 260 24.10 -20.82 25.67
CA SER A 260 23.48 -20.20 24.50
C SER A 260 24.37 -19.09 23.94
N PHE A 261 24.33 -18.87 22.62
CA PHE A 261 25.01 -17.73 22.00
C PHE A 261 24.24 -16.42 22.22
N ILE A 262 24.99 -15.36 22.49
CA ILE A 262 24.47 -13.97 22.61
C ILE A 262 25.06 -13.04 21.54
N SER A 263 26.17 -13.45 20.92
CA SER A 263 26.85 -12.70 19.88
C SER A 263 27.66 -13.64 18.99
N ILE A 264 27.69 -13.41 17.67
CA ILE A 264 28.57 -14.11 16.72
C ILE A 264 29.09 -13.09 15.69
N SER A 265 30.41 -13.04 15.49
CA SER A 265 31.08 -12.21 14.49
C SER A 265 31.98 -13.06 13.60
N MET A 266 32.15 -12.66 12.33
CA MET A 266 32.71 -13.51 11.28
C MET A 266 33.83 -12.83 10.49
N GLY A 267 35.04 -13.39 10.54
CA GLY A 267 36.20 -12.93 9.80
C GLY A 267 36.24 -13.48 8.37
N GLN A 268 37.42 -13.53 7.75
CA GLN A 268 37.55 -14.17 6.43
C GLN A 268 37.46 -15.70 6.51
N ARG A 269 38.12 -16.30 7.51
CA ARG A 269 38.35 -17.76 7.65
C ARG A 269 38.27 -18.24 9.10
N HIS A 270 37.79 -17.39 10.00
CA HIS A 270 37.52 -17.67 11.40
C HIS A 270 36.21 -16.99 11.79
N SER A 271 35.65 -17.41 12.91
CA SER A 271 34.52 -16.75 13.57
C SER A 271 34.74 -16.78 15.06
N CYS A 272 34.11 -15.85 15.75
CA CYS A 272 34.09 -15.78 17.20
C CYS A 272 32.65 -15.58 17.67
N GLY A 273 32.34 -15.99 18.89
CA GLY A 273 31.05 -15.75 19.50
C GLY A 273 31.15 -15.72 21.02
N ILE A 274 30.23 -14.98 21.62
CA ILE A 274 30.08 -14.83 23.06
C ILE A 274 28.88 -15.67 23.46
N ILE A 275 29.00 -16.39 24.56
CA ILE A 275 27.90 -17.13 25.19
C ILE A 275 27.40 -16.40 26.46
N ASP A 276 26.22 -16.80 26.93
CA ASP A 276 25.47 -16.22 28.07
C ASP A 276 26.26 -15.81 29.32
N ASN A 277 27.38 -16.46 29.62
CA ASN A 277 28.22 -16.17 30.78
C ASN A 277 29.37 -15.17 30.52
N ASN A 278 29.36 -14.44 29.40
CA ASN A 278 30.43 -13.56 28.91
C ASN A 278 31.78 -14.25 28.63
N ASP A 279 31.78 -15.58 28.43
CA ASP A 279 32.92 -16.29 27.85
C ASP A 279 32.95 -16.13 26.32
N LEU A 280 34.12 -15.73 25.83
CA LEU A 280 34.43 -15.62 24.41
C LEU A 280 35.03 -16.93 23.88
N TYR A 281 34.46 -17.43 22.79
CA TYR A 281 34.98 -18.56 22.03
C TYR A 281 35.28 -18.17 20.57
N CYS A 282 36.32 -18.74 19.97
CA CYS A 282 36.68 -18.55 18.56
C CYS A 282 37.04 -19.88 17.86
N TRP A 283 36.75 -19.99 16.56
CA TRP A 283 36.99 -21.17 15.74
C TRP A 283 37.35 -20.84 14.28
N GLY A 284 37.79 -21.84 13.52
CA GLY A 284 38.32 -21.71 12.17
C GLY A 284 39.84 -21.58 12.13
N GLN A 285 40.36 -20.75 11.23
CA GLN A 285 41.79 -20.58 10.99
C GLN A 285 42.50 -19.83 12.13
N ASN A 286 43.72 -20.25 12.49
CA ASN A 286 44.56 -19.64 13.52
C ASN A 286 46.02 -19.33 13.10
N ASN A 287 46.30 -19.30 11.79
CA ASN A 287 47.66 -19.08 11.22
C ASN A 287 48.38 -17.83 11.77
N TYR A 288 47.64 -16.80 12.18
CA TYR A 288 48.16 -15.54 12.73
C TYR A 288 47.85 -15.36 14.22
N GLY A 289 47.24 -16.36 14.86
CA GLY A 289 46.79 -16.26 16.25
C GLY A 289 45.44 -15.55 16.41
N GLN A 290 44.65 -15.40 15.34
CA GLN A 290 43.35 -14.69 15.33
C GLN A 290 42.26 -15.30 16.23
N LEU A 291 42.46 -16.53 16.72
CA LEU A 291 41.58 -17.13 17.73
C LEU A 291 41.97 -16.75 19.17
N GLY A 292 43.08 -16.03 19.39
CA GLY A 292 43.52 -15.56 20.71
C GLY A 292 44.14 -16.62 21.64
N ILE A 293 43.95 -17.91 21.32
CA ILE A 293 44.47 -19.07 22.05
C ILE A 293 45.99 -19.31 21.89
N GLY A 294 46.72 -18.34 21.35
CA GLY A 294 48.14 -18.48 20.99
C GLY A 294 48.36 -19.16 19.64
N LEU A 295 49.63 -19.37 19.28
CA LEU A 295 50.04 -20.16 18.11
C LEU A 295 50.33 -21.61 18.51
N SER A 296 49.96 -22.55 17.64
CA SER A 296 50.24 -23.99 17.81
C SER A 296 50.68 -24.62 16.47
N ASP A 297 51.07 -25.90 16.47
CA ASP A 297 51.31 -26.64 15.22
C ASP A 297 50.01 -26.82 14.39
N PHE A 298 48.85 -26.79 15.05
CA PHE A 298 47.53 -26.96 14.45
C PHE A 298 46.93 -25.61 14.03
N GLN A 299 46.50 -25.49 12.78
CA GLN A 299 46.16 -24.19 12.15
C GLN A 299 44.66 -23.96 11.91
N ASN A 300 43.82 -24.98 12.04
CA ASN A 300 42.38 -24.93 11.74
C ASN A 300 41.62 -25.66 12.86
N TYR A 301 40.80 -24.95 13.61
CA TYR A 301 40.00 -25.46 14.72
C TYR A 301 38.52 -25.51 14.33
N PRO A 302 37.98 -26.66 13.88
CA PRO A 302 36.60 -26.72 13.36
C PRO A 302 35.52 -26.70 14.46
N THR A 303 35.88 -26.53 15.73
CA THR A 303 34.96 -26.37 16.86
C THR A 303 35.38 -25.17 17.74
N PRO A 304 34.44 -24.47 18.41
CA PRO A 304 34.71 -23.35 19.32
C PRO A 304 35.81 -23.62 20.34
N GLN A 305 36.77 -22.69 20.47
CA GLN A 305 37.86 -22.73 21.47
C GLN A 305 37.74 -21.53 22.41
N PHE A 306 37.77 -21.77 23.73
CA PHE A 306 37.71 -20.72 24.75
C PHE A 306 38.92 -19.76 24.65
N VAL A 307 38.66 -18.45 24.76
CA VAL A 307 39.66 -17.38 24.61
C VAL A 307 39.80 -16.53 25.87
N ALA A 308 38.69 -16.04 26.41
CA ALA A 308 38.64 -15.10 27.52
C ALA A 308 37.25 -15.08 28.18
N SER A 309 37.14 -14.48 29.36
CA SER A 309 35.88 -14.21 30.07
C SER A 309 35.68 -12.70 30.22
N ASN A 310 34.49 -12.28 30.66
CA ASN A 310 34.12 -10.87 30.87
C ASN A 310 34.17 -10.05 29.58
N VAL A 311 33.81 -10.67 28.45
CA VAL A 311 33.75 -10.07 27.11
C VAL A 311 32.30 -9.75 26.76
N ILE A 312 32.05 -8.50 26.36
CA ILE A 312 30.73 -7.99 25.94
C ILE A 312 30.64 -7.76 24.43
N ALA A 313 31.78 -7.71 23.72
CA ALA A 313 31.83 -7.55 22.27
C ALA A 313 32.99 -8.37 21.69
N VAL A 314 32.81 -9.00 20.52
CA VAL A 314 33.93 -9.49 19.68
C VAL A 314 33.70 -9.17 18.21
N GLY A 315 34.62 -8.42 17.60
CA GLY A 315 34.65 -8.10 16.17
C GLY A 315 35.80 -8.81 15.47
N THR A 316 35.61 -9.21 14.21
CA THR A 316 36.59 -10.06 13.50
C THR A 316 36.90 -9.58 12.08
N GLY A 317 38.16 -9.18 11.86
CA GLY A 317 38.67 -8.82 10.54
C GLY A 317 39.07 -10.05 9.71
N ASP A 318 39.86 -9.84 8.66
CA ASP A 318 40.34 -10.92 7.80
C ASP A 318 41.22 -11.93 8.55
N GLN A 319 42.11 -11.41 9.39
CA GLN A 319 43.20 -12.18 10.03
C GLN A 319 43.48 -11.71 11.48
N HIS A 320 42.58 -10.93 12.05
CA HIS A 320 42.64 -10.43 13.42
C HIS A 320 41.24 -10.37 14.03
N SER A 321 41.18 -10.18 15.34
CA SER A 321 39.95 -10.03 16.12
C SER A 321 40.19 -9.01 17.23
N CYS A 322 39.14 -8.30 17.63
CA CYS A 322 39.13 -7.36 18.75
C CYS A 322 37.96 -7.66 19.66
N ALA A 323 38.07 -7.38 20.95
CA ALA A 323 36.97 -7.53 21.89
C ALA A 323 36.93 -6.38 22.91
N LEU A 324 35.73 -5.91 23.22
CA LEU A 324 35.45 -5.04 24.37
C LEU A 324 35.10 -5.91 25.58
N TYR A 325 35.61 -5.52 26.74
CA TYR A 325 35.46 -6.21 28.00
C TYR A 325 34.64 -5.35 28.96
N GLU A 326 34.04 -5.96 29.98
CA GLU A 326 33.33 -5.25 31.08
C GLU A 326 34.20 -4.18 31.78
N ASP A 327 35.53 -4.28 31.67
CA ASP A 327 36.50 -3.30 32.18
C ASP A 327 36.73 -2.10 31.25
N GLN A 328 35.95 -1.98 30.16
CA GLN A 328 36.01 -0.99 29.08
C GLN A 328 37.34 -0.92 28.30
N ASN A 329 38.24 -1.91 28.46
CA ASN A 329 39.45 -2.01 27.64
C ASN A 329 39.18 -2.88 26.41
N VAL A 330 39.26 -2.29 25.21
CA VAL A 330 39.38 -3.07 23.98
C VAL A 330 40.74 -3.76 23.94
N LYS A 331 40.72 -5.06 23.65
CA LYS A 331 41.91 -5.88 23.44
C LYS A 331 41.81 -6.52 22.06
N CYS A 332 42.85 -6.43 21.25
CA CYS A 332 42.92 -7.00 19.90
C CYS A 332 44.02 -8.07 19.80
N TRP A 333 43.90 -8.98 18.84
CA TRP A 333 44.88 -10.04 18.57
C TRP A 333 44.80 -10.56 17.13
N GLY A 334 45.84 -11.28 16.70
CA GLY A 334 46.03 -11.76 15.34
C GLY A 334 47.04 -10.91 14.55
N GLN A 335 46.82 -10.81 13.24
CA GLN A 335 47.68 -10.06 12.32
C GLN A 335 47.70 -8.55 12.62
N ASN A 336 48.85 -7.92 12.42
CA ASN A 336 49.05 -6.49 12.71
C ASN A 336 50.01 -5.80 11.71
N SER A 337 49.88 -6.10 10.42
CA SER A 337 50.78 -5.53 9.39
C SER A 337 50.35 -4.16 8.87
N LEU A 338 49.16 -3.70 9.25
CA LEU A 338 48.57 -2.41 8.87
C LEU A 338 48.13 -1.61 10.11
N GLY A 339 48.71 -1.88 11.27
CA GLY A 339 48.35 -1.23 12.54
C GLY A 339 47.00 -1.65 13.12
N GLN A 340 46.34 -2.66 12.56
CA GLN A 340 44.96 -3.05 12.89
C GLN A 340 44.72 -3.51 14.34
N LEU A 341 45.75 -3.77 15.14
CA LEU A 341 45.58 -4.03 16.58
C LEU A 341 45.63 -2.75 17.43
N GLY A 342 45.91 -1.57 16.84
CA GLY A 342 45.86 -0.28 17.53
C GLY A 342 46.92 -0.09 18.62
N THR A 343 47.92 -0.97 18.71
CA THR A 343 48.89 -1.05 19.82
C THR A 343 50.06 -0.06 19.73
N GLY A 344 50.00 0.94 18.84
CA GLY A 344 51.11 1.87 18.59
C GLY A 344 52.37 1.20 18.02
N ASN A 345 52.19 0.07 17.34
CA ASN A 345 53.22 -0.70 16.64
C ASN A 345 52.57 -1.73 15.69
N ASN A 346 53.37 -2.27 14.76
CA ASN A 346 52.99 -3.30 13.77
C ASN A 346 53.41 -4.75 14.16
N TYR A 347 53.42 -5.13 15.44
CA TYR A 347 53.73 -6.51 15.86
C TYR A 347 52.47 -7.39 15.98
N LEU A 348 52.56 -8.63 15.50
CA LEU A 348 51.55 -9.67 15.68
C LEU A 348 51.49 -10.12 17.14
N TYR A 349 50.28 -10.21 17.70
CA TYR A 349 50.02 -10.73 19.05
C TYR A 349 48.99 -11.86 18.95
N SER A 350 49.36 -13.09 19.30
CA SER A 350 48.49 -14.27 19.14
C SER A 350 47.55 -14.53 20.33
N SER A 351 47.45 -13.58 21.25
CA SER A 351 46.53 -13.53 22.39
C SER A 351 46.14 -12.08 22.69
N PRO A 352 44.99 -11.81 23.32
CA PRO A 352 44.45 -10.45 23.49
C PRO A 352 45.45 -9.47 24.13
N VAL A 353 45.73 -8.36 23.42
CA VAL A 353 46.56 -7.24 23.90
C VAL A 353 45.76 -5.94 23.82
N ALA A 354 45.86 -5.09 24.85
CA ALA A 354 45.12 -3.83 24.92
C ALA A 354 45.58 -2.84 23.82
N ILE A 355 44.61 -2.12 23.24
CA ILE A 355 44.89 -1.05 22.26
C ILE A 355 45.52 0.17 22.93
N ASN A 356 46.23 1.01 22.17
CA ASN A 356 46.86 2.24 22.66
C ASN A 356 45.88 3.45 22.60
N LEU A 357 44.66 3.26 23.11
CA LEU A 357 43.73 4.36 23.44
C LEU A 357 44.09 4.92 24.82
N SER A 358 43.76 6.17 25.11
CA SER A 358 43.88 6.70 26.47
C SER A 358 42.94 5.97 27.43
N THR A 359 43.50 5.40 28.50
CA THR A 359 42.75 4.74 29.57
C THR A 359 41.67 5.65 30.15
N ASN A 360 40.49 5.08 30.41
CA ASN A 360 39.29 5.77 30.88
C ASN A 360 38.54 6.60 29.81
N ILE A 361 38.72 6.30 28.51
CA ILE A 361 37.67 6.60 27.53
C ILE A 361 36.66 5.45 27.60
N PRO A 362 35.37 5.72 27.91
CA PRO A 362 34.30 4.73 27.83
C PRO A 362 33.88 4.49 26.38
N LEU A 363 33.41 3.28 26.07
CA LEU A 363 33.11 2.83 24.71
C LEU A 363 31.76 2.11 24.63
N ILE A 364 30.95 2.46 23.63
CA ILE A 364 29.61 1.87 23.38
C ILE A 364 29.56 1.03 22.11
N SER A 365 30.59 1.11 21.26
CA SER A 365 30.69 0.35 20.01
C SER A 365 32.10 -0.17 19.78
N LEU A 366 32.20 -1.38 19.24
CA LEU A 366 33.39 -1.89 18.56
C LEU A 366 32.96 -2.41 17.20
N GLU A 367 33.45 -1.81 16.12
CA GLU A 367 33.24 -2.26 14.75
C GLU A 367 34.58 -2.71 14.15
N THR A 368 34.60 -3.81 13.39
CA THR A 368 35.84 -4.47 12.96
C THR A 368 35.61 -5.30 11.71
N ALA A 369 36.13 -4.84 10.58
CA ALA A 369 36.00 -5.51 9.30
C ALA A 369 37.30 -5.42 8.47
N TYR A 370 37.58 -6.45 7.68
CA TYR A 370 38.76 -6.56 6.83
C TYR A 370 40.08 -6.29 7.58
N ASN A 371 40.63 -5.08 7.49
CA ASN A 371 41.91 -4.68 8.09
C ASN A 371 41.82 -3.33 8.85
N SER A 372 40.60 -2.91 9.19
CA SER A 372 40.32 -1.66 9.91
C SER A 372 39.28 -1.88 10.99
N ASN A 373 39.27 -0.99 11.98
CA ASN A 373 38.41 -1.06 13.15
C ASN A 373 38.04 0.36 13.55
N CYS A 374 36.88 0.51 14.17
CA CYS A 374 36.49 1.74 14.83
C CYS A 374 35.82 1.41 16.17
N VAL A 375 35.96 2.32 17.14
CA VAL A 375 35.12 2.35 18.33
C VAL A 375 34.35 3.65 18.37
N ILE A 376 33.15 3.63 18.94
CA ILE A 376 32.39 4.83 19.26
C ILE A 376 32.49 4.99 20.79
N THR A 377 32.88 6.17 21.24
CA THR A 377 32.88 6.52 22.67
C THR A 377 31.46 6.76 23.18
N GLU A 378 31.34 7.03 24.48
CA GLU A 378 30.08 7.56 25.01
C GLU A 378 29.72 8.92 24.44
N ASP A 379 30.67 9.85 24.36
CA ASP A 379 30.47 11.19 23.78
C ASP A 379 30.18 11.19 22.26
N PHE A 380 29.86 10.04 21.66
CA PHE A 380 29.61 9.79 20.23
C PHE A 380 30.78 10.14 19.27
N ASP A 381 31.97 10.38 19.82
CA ASP A 381 33.22 10.47 19.07
C ASP A 381 33.58 9.10 18.48
N THR A 382 33.99 9.06 17.21
CA THR A 382 34.48 7.84 16.57
C THR A 382 36.00 7.81 16.55
N TYR A 383 36.61 6.76 17.09
CA TYR A 383 38.05 6.49 16.99
C TYR A 383 38.32 5.29 16.09
N CYS A 384 38.98 5.51 14.95
CA CYS A 384 39.30 4.46 13.97
C CYS A 384 40.81 4.18 13.85
N TRP A 385 41.19 2.94 13.51
CA TRP A 385 42.58 2.54 13.27
C TRP A 385 42.70 1.32 12.34
N GLY A 386 43.91 1.06 11.84
CA GLY A 386 44.19 0.02 10.84
C GLY A 386 44.49 0.60 9.46
N SER A 387 44.01 -0.07 8.40
CA SER A 387 44.24 0.32 7.00
C SER A 387 43.72 1.73 6.70
N ASN A 388 44.58 2.57 6.11
CA ASN A 388 44.28 3.97 5.76
C ASN A 388 44.82 4.38 4.38
N TYR A 389 44.78 3.47 3.40
CA TYR A 389 45.28 3.73 2.03
C TYR A 389 44.42 4.70 1.20
N PHE A 390 43.18 4.96 1.62
CA PHE A 390 42.18 5.76 0.91
C PHE A 390 41.60 6.88 1.78
N SER A 391 42.31 7.28 2.85
CA SER A 391 41.81 8.20 3.88
C SER A 391 40.50 7.74 4.54
N GLN A 392 40.20 6.42 4.51
CA GLN A 392 38.94 5.87 5.00
C GLN A 392 38.70 6.13 6.50
N LEU A 393 39.76 6.38 7.28
CA LEU A 393 39.68 6.65 8.72
C LEU A 393 39.43 8.14 9.06
N GLY A 394 39.01 8.95 8.09
CA GLY A 394 38.59 10.34 8.32
C GLY A 394 39.76 11.29 8.62
N ASN A 395 40.79 11.28 7.77
CA ASN A 395 41.93 12.20 7.88
C ASN A 395 42.44 12.69 6.51
N GLU A 396 43.05 13.89 6.47
CA GLU A 396 43.61 14.47 5.23
C GLU A 396 44.86 13.74 4.71
N ALA A 397 45.41 12.79 5.49
CA ALA A 397 46.68 12.14 5.24
C ALA A 397 46.50 10.62 5.10
N GLY A 398 46.29 10.16 3.86
CA GLY A 398 46.39 8.74 3.50
C GLY A 398 47.81 8.22 3.69
N ASP A 399 48.12 7.81 4.92
CA ASP A 399 49.41 7.29 5.39
C ASP A 399 49.52 5.76 5.28
N GLY A 400 48.42 5.09 4.92
CA GLY A 400 48.35 3.66 4.60
C GLY A 400 48.11 2.75 5.80
N SER A 401 48.62 3.10 6.99
CA SER A 401 48.42 2.31 8.22
C SER A 401 48.47 3.18 9.48
N GLN A 402 47.33 3.27 10.16
CA GLN A 402 47.15 4.02 11.39
C GLN A 402 47.34 3.09 12.59
N GLU A 403 48.54 3.11 13.20
CA GLU A 403 48.93 2.18 14.29
C GLU A 403 48.27 2.45 15.65
N ASN A 404 47.53 3.55 15.81
CA ASN A 404 46.88 3.97 17.07
C ASN A 404 45.45 4.44 16.77
N PRO A 405 44.47 4.27 17.67
CA PRO A 405 43.16 4.91 17.55
C PRO A 405 43.25 6.42 17.24
N LEU A 406 42.61 6.85 16.15
CA LEU A 406 42.57 8.23 15.67
C LEU A 406 41.12 8.73 15.68
N LEU A 407 40.90 9.92 16.25
CA LEU A 407 39.60 10.60 16.18
C LEU A 407 39.26 10.95 14.73
N PHE A 408 38.11 10.49 14.27
CA PHE A 408 37.59 10.68 12.91
C PHE A 408 37.08 12.12 12.74
N TRP A 409 37.63 12.87 11.76
CA TRP A 409 37.30 14.27 11.41
C TRP A 409 36.52 15.13 12.42
N ASN A 410 37.24 15.76 13.36
CA ASN A 410 36.71 16.77 14.29
C ASN A 410 37.64 18.02 14.35
N THR A 411 37.86 18.71 13.21
CA THR A 411 38.59 20.00 13.14
C THR A 411 38.23 20.86 11.90
N ASP A 412 37.76 22.09 12.13
CA ASP A 412 37.95 23.31 11.32
C ASP A 412 37.74 23.27 9.79
N TYR A 413 36.52 23.62 9.30
CA TYR A 413 36.17 25.03 8.98
C TYR A 413 34.80 25.22 8.26
N GLU A 414 34.27 24.20 7.58
CA GLU A 414 32.96 24.28 6.86
C GLU A 414 31.99 23.11 7.14
N PHE A 415 32.39 22.06 7.86
CA PHE A 415 31.49 20.97 8.25
C PHE A 415 31.86 20.38 9.61
N GLU A 416 30.84 20.00 10.39
CA GLU A 416 30.94 19.47 11.75
C GLU A 416 30.15 18.15 11.82
N ILE A 417 30.84 17.02 12.09
CA ILE A 417 30.22 15.72 12.38
C ILE A 417 30.15 15.59 13.90
N ASN A 418 29.09 16.11 14.51
CA ASN A 418 29.04 16.30 15.97
C ASN A 418 28.55 15.08 16.77
N THR A 419 28.10 14.00 16.11
CA THR A 419 27.62 12.75 16.73
C THR A 419 27.66 11.62 15.70
N THR A 420 28.25 10.47 16.04
CA THR A 420 28.13 9.21 15.28
C THR A 420 27.57 8.12 16.19
N THR A 421 26.52 7.42 15.74
CA THR A 421 25.75 6.52 16.62
C THR A 421 25.73 5.07 16.15
N ALA A 422 25.84 4.85 14.84
CA ALA A 422 26.17 3.56 14.22
C ALA A 422 27.17 3.76 13.08
N ILE A 423 28.01 2.75 12.85
CA ILE A 423 29.13 2.77 11.91
C ILE A 423 29.26 1.39 11.26
N SER A 424 29.64 1.35 9.99
CA SER A 424 29.98 0.10 9.30
C SER A 424 31.20 0.31 8.40
N ILE A 425 32.04 -0.73 8.31
CA ILE A 425 33.35 -0.69 7.67
C ILE A 425 33.39 -1.72 6.55
N ASN A 426 33.68 -1.27 5.33
CA ASN A 426 34.37 -2.13 4.36
C ASN A 426 35.86 -1.78 4.39
N GLY A 427 36.75 -2.70 3.97
CA GLY A 427 38.19 -2.53 4.16
C GLY A 427 38.82 -1.26 3.58
N ASP A 428 38.13 -0.63 2.62
CA ASP A 428 38.58 0.55 1.89
C ASP A 428 37.66 1.78 2.08
N GLY A 429 36.66 1.72 2.97
CA GLY A 429 35.70 2.80 3.21
C GLY A 429 34.80 2.60 4.43
N VAL A 430 34.48 3.70 5.11
CA VAL A 430 33.67 3.76 6.34
C VAL A 430 32.37 4.50 6.06
N CYS A 431 31.25 3.99 6.55
CA CYS A 431 29.96 4.69 6.54
C CYS A 431 29.41 4.84 7.97
N GLN A 432 28.87 6.01 8.28
CA GLN A 432 28.43 6.45 9.62
C GLN A 432 27.04 7.07 9.55
N ILE A 433 26.19 6.72 10.50
CA ILE A 433 24.93 7.40 10.77
C ILE A 433 25.22 8.57 11.72
N ILE A 434 24.90 9.80 11.27
CA ILE A 434 25.28 11.04 11.97
C ILE A 434 24.06 11.73 12.59
N GLY A 435 24.19 12.20 13.83
CA GLY A 435 23.05 12.69 14.61
C GLY A 435 22.62 14.13 14.28
N GLN A 436 23.58 15.02 13.99
CA GLN A 436 23.34 16.42 13.60
C GLN A 436 24.41 16.93 12.61
N SER A 437 24.03 17.89 11.77
CA SER A 437 24.95 18.85 11.12
C SER A 437 24.52 20.27 11.51
N SER A 438 25.46 21.22 11.51
CA SER A 438 25.25 22.55 12.10
C SER A 438 24.49 23.57 11.24
N ASP A 439 24.07 23.19 10.02
CA ASP A 439 23.41 24.10 9.07
C ASP A 439 21.86 24.01 9.17
N ASN A 440 21.26 25.05 9.75
CA ASN A 440 19.86 25.09 10.20
C ASN A 440 18.84 25.27 9.05
N SER A 441 18.87 24.36 8.07
CA SER A 441 18.01 24.38 6.88
C SER A 441 17.34 23.03 6.59
N THR A 442 16.17 22.81 7.19
CA THR A 442 15.17 21.80 6.79
C THR A 442 15.57 20.31 6.82
N HIS A 443 16.73 19.95 7.36
CA HIS A 443 17.16 18.54 7.53
C HIS A 443 17.04 18.08 8.99
N ASN A 444 15.79 17.86 9.44
CA ASN A 444 15.55 17.11 10.68
C ASN A 444 15.75 15.61 10.41
N HIS A 445 16.68 15.00 11.15
CA HIS A 445 17.01 13.56 11.20
C HIS A 445 17.87 12.98 10.06
N ARG A 446 19.18 12.89 10.37
CA ARG A 446 20.08 11.74 10.11
C ARG A 446 20.27 11.30 8.65
N ASP A 447 21.11 12.04 7.92
CA ASP A 447 21.78 11.53 6.71
C ASP A 447 22.83 10.45 7.06
N LEU A 448 23.18 9.61 6.07
CA LEU A 448 24.33 8.71 6.16
C LEU A 448 25.56 9.36 5.54
N PHE A 449 26.65 9.50 6.30
CA PHE A 449 27.96 9.92 5.78
C PHE A 449 28.80 8.70 5.38
N CYS A 450 29.32 8.66 4.15
CA CYS A 450 30.28 7.65 3.71
C CYS A 450 31.59 8.32 3.27
N ASN A 451 32.73 7.74 3.64
CA ASN A 451 34.07 8.21 3.32
C ASN A 451 35.02 7.07 2.92
N GLY A 452 35.95 7.35 2.01
CA GLY A 452 37.05 6.45 1.63
C GLY A 452 37.08 6.20 0.12
N GLN A 453 37.43 4.99 -0.28
CA GLN A 453 37.53 4.64 -1.70
C GLN A 453 36.16 4.78 -2.41
N SER A 454 36.13 5.44 -3.57
CA SER A 454 34.92 5.68 -4.37
C SER A 454 34.61 4.58 -5.40
N TYR A 455 35.45 3.55 -5.47
CA TYR A 455 35.38 2.50 -6.50
C TYR A 455 33.99 1.86 -6.55
N ARG A 456 33.42 1.79 -7.77
CA ARG A 456 32.06 1.29 -8.05
C ARG A 456 30.94 2.00 -7.29
N GLY A 457 31.19 3.20 -6.76
CA GLY A 457 30.19 4.09 -6.15
C GLY A 457 29.67 3.63 -4.79
N GLN A 458 30.51 2.92 -4.02
CA GLN A 458 30.19 2.54 -2.63
C GLN A 458 29.93 3.75 -1.71
N MET A 459 30.37 4.95 -2.08
CA MET A 459 30.10 6.20 -1.34
C MET A 459 28.65 6.69 -1.47
N GLY A 460 27.81 6.07 -2.31
CA GLY A 460 26.38 6.44 -2.45
C GLY A 460 26.12 7.76 -3.18
N ASP A 461 27.17 8.42 -3.68
CA ASP A 461 27.16 9.68 -4.45
C ASP A 461 26.47 9.60 -5.83
N GLY A 462 25.87 8.44 -6.15
CA GLY A 462 25.28 8.10 -7.43
C GLY A 462 26.28 7.73 -8.54
N ASN A 463 27.56 8.05 -8.40
CA ASN A 463 28.56 7.94 -9.46
C ASN A 463 29.17 6.53 -9.54
N TRP A 464 29.26 5.96 -10.74
CA TRP A 464 29.98 4.70 -10.95
C TRP A 464 31.47 4.95 -11.27
N ASN A 465 32.30 5.13 -10.24
CA ASN A 465 33.74 5.27 -10.46
C ASN A 465 34.38 3.93 -10.88
N GLN A 466 35.21 3.96 -11.93
CA GLN A 466 35.91 2.80 -12.49
C GLN A 466 37.36 2.69 -12.01
N SER A 467 37.88 3.70 -11.31
CA SER A 467 39.24 3.74 -10.80
C SER A 467 39.33 3.19 -9.38
N PHE A 468 40.33 2.35 -9.12
CA PHE A 468 40.59 1.78 -7.80
C PHE A 468 41.46 2.72 -6.91
N SER A 469 42.05 3.77 -7.47
CA SER A 469 42.87 4.74 -6.72
C SER A 469 42.10 5.93 -6.18
N ASP A 470 40.82 6.05 -6.51
CA ASP A 470 40.06 7.28 -6.31
C ASP A 470 39.24 7.18 -5.03
N TRP A 471 39.44 8.12 -4.12
CA TRP A 471 38.67 8.27 -2.88
C TRP A 471 37.73 9.48 -2.99
N ASN A 472 36.64 9.46 -2.22
CA ASN A 472 35.64 10.53 -2.13
C ASN A 472 34.89 10.42 -0.79
N TRP A 473 34.03 11.39 -0.49
CA TRP A 473 33.03 11.30 0.57
C TRP A 473 31.64 11.70 0.04
N SER A 474 30.57 11.32 0.74
CA SER A 474 29.21 11.73 0.38
C SER A 474 28.21 11.62 1.53
N PHE A 475 27.10 12.36 1.36
CA PHE A 475 25.88 12.23 2.16
C PHE A 475 24.82 11.50 1.32
N VAL A 476 24.35 10.37 1.83
CA VAL A 476 23.36 9.51 1.17
C VAL A 476 22.00 9.74 1.81
N ASN A 477 21.04 10.23 1.01
CA ASN A 477 19.67 10.44 1.45
C ASN A 477 18.88 9.13 1.30
N LEU A 478 18.25 8.70 2.39
CA LEU A 478 17.56 7.41 2.53
C LEU A 478 16.03 7.54 2.63
N SER A 479 15.48 8.74 2.39
CA SER A 479 14.04 9.00 2.41
C SER A 479 13.28 8.09 1.44
N SER A 480 12.11 7.60 1.86
CA SER A 480 11.30 6.57 1.15
C SER A 480 10.99 6.89 -0.31
N ASP A 481 10.98 8.19 -0.64
CA ASP A 481 10.46 8.76 -1.88
C ASP A 481 11.58 9.20 -2.85
N ASN A 482 12.79 9.51 -2.35
CA ASN A 482 13.87 10.14 -3.12
C ASN A 482 15.27 9.56 -2.85
N ILE A 483 15.34 8.25 -2.58
CA ILE A 483 16.59 7.47 -2.39
C ILE A 483 17.68 7.87 -3.41
N GLY A 484 18.76 8.50 -2.94
CA GLY A 484 19.75 9.13 -3.82
C GLY A 484 20.82 9.97 -3.10
N PRO A 485 21.77 10.56 -3.84
CA PRO A 485 22.72 11.53 -3.29
C PRO A 485 22.02 12.86 -2.94
N SER A 486 22.54 13.58 -1.94
CA SER A 486 21.97 14.81 -1.34
C SER A 486 21.67 15.99 -2.29
N THR A 487 22.00 15.89 -3.59
CA THR A 487 21.63 16.88 -4.62
C THR A 487 20.19 16.73 -5.13
N TYR A 488 19.47 15.67 -4.74
CA TYR A 488 18.01 15.54 -4.94
C TYR A 488 17.27 15.98 -3.67
N GLN A 489 16.67 17.18 -3.70
CA GLN A 489 15.95 17.72 -2.55
C GLN A 489 14.46 17.36 -2.55
N GLY A 490 14.04 16.67 -1.50
CA GLY A 490 12.65 16.44 -1.07
C GLY A 490 12.65 16.21 0.45
N ALA A 491 11.62 16.67 1.16
CA ALA A 491 11.60 16.67 2.62
C ALA A 491 10.81 15.48 3.20
N GLY A 492 11.44 14.71 4.08
CA GLY A 492 10.88 13.55 4.79
C GLY A 492 12.01 12.70 5.34
N GLY A 493 12.08 12.51 6.67
CA GLY A 493 13.22 11.88 7.35
C GLY A 493 13.13 10.35 7.45
N VAL A 494 14.13 9.77 8.11
CA VAL A 494 14.17 8.38 8.58
C VAL A 494 14.72 8.40 10.00
N HIS A 495 14.00 7.82 10.97
CA HIS A 495 14.53 7.62 12.32
C HIS A 495 15.35 6.32 12.39
N ILE A 496 16.50 6.39 13.06
CA ILE A 496 17.37 5.25 13.37
C ILE A 496 17.65 5.27 14.88
N SER A 497 17.58 4.10 15.52
CA SER A 497 17.75 3.88 16.96
C SER A 497 19.20 4.05 17.43
N GLU A 498 19.40 4.56 18.65
CA GLU A 498 20.72 4.95 19.18
C GLU A 498 20.93 4.48 20.64
N ARG A 499 22.15 4.70 21.16
CA ARG A 499 22.71 4.07 22.37
C ARG A 499 22.74 4.97 23.62
N ASP A 500 21.95 6.02 23.65
CA ASP A 500 21.66 6.79 24.87
C ASP A 500 20.36 6.23 25.46
N ILE A 501 20.44 5.55 26.62
CA ILE A 501 19.36 4.71 27.16
C ILE A 501 18.36 5.54 27.98
N ASP A 502 18.84 6.50 28.77
CA ASP A 502 18.05 7.53 29.46
C ASP A 502 17.73 8.74 28.59
N ASN A 503 18.42 8.90 27.46
CA ASN A 503 18.31 10.07 26.59
C ASN A 503 18.66 11.37 27.36
N ASP A 504 19.61 11.26 28.28
CA ASP A 504 20.09 12.30 29.21
C ASP A 504 21.34 13.04 28.69
N SER A 505 21.99 12.49 27.66
CA SER A 505 23.25 12.96 27.04
C SER A 505 24.55 12.72 27.84
N ILE A 506 24.56 11.86 28.86
CA ILE A 506 25.73 11.34 29.59
C ILE A 506 25.63 9.81 29.67
N LEU A 507 26.33 9.11 28.78
CA LEU A 507 26.06 7.69 28.58
C LEU A 507 26.67 6.80 29.69
N ALA A 508 26.22 5.54 29.68
CA ALA A 508 26.09 4.68 30.86
C ALA A 508 27.34 4.51 31.76
N ILE A 509 28.55 4.41 31.22
CA ILE A 509 29.78 4.10 31.99
C ILE A 509 30.29 5.31 32.79
N LEU A 510 29.94 6.55 32.41
CA LEU A 510 30.34 7.74 33.17
C LEU A 510 29.40 8.10 34.32
N ASP A 511 28.22 7.48 34.43
CA ASP A 511 27.26 7.78 35.50
C ASP A 511 27.53 7.02 36.82
N ASN A 512 26.99 7.56 37.92
CA ASN A 512 27.00 7.00 39.27
C ASN A 512 25.90 5.93 39.48
N LEU A 513 24.89 5.88 38.61
CA LEU A 513 23.80 4.91 38.50
C LEU A 513 23.77 4.33 37.07
N PRO A 514 24.85 3.65 36.62
CA PRO A 514 25.11 3.24 35.23
C PRO A 514 24.15 2.17 34.65
N ASN A 515 23.04 1.88 35.35
CA ASN A 515 21.96 0.96 34.96
C ASN A 515 20.58 1.58 35.31
N GLY A 516 20.54 2.88 35.64
CA GLY A 516 19.33 3.57 36.04
C GLY A 516 18.84 3.25 37.45
N CYS A 517 17.67 3.80 37.76
CA CYS A 517 16.97 3.52 39.00
C CYS A 517 16.31 2.13 38.99
N PRO A 518 16.17 1.46 40.16
CA PRO A 518 15.57 0.15 40.24
C PRO A 518 14.19 0.06 39.59
N ASP A 519 13.98 -1.01 38.82
CA ASP A 519 12.71 -1.49 38.25
C ASP A 519 11.47 -1.00 39.05
N GLY A 520 10.73 -0.03 38.49
CA GLY A 520 9.62 0.68 39.13
C GLY A 520 9.96 2.07 39.71
N SER A 521 11.16 2.61 39.48
CA SER A 521 11.60 3.93 39.96
C SER A 521 12.49 4.68 38.95
N PHE A 522 12.59 6.01 39.12
CA PHE A 522 13.23 6.97 38.19
C PHE A 522 13.92 8.10 38.99
N ASP A 523 14.90 8.82 38.43
CA ASP A 523 15.55 9.96 39.11
C ASP A 523 15.27 11.32 38.44
N PRO A 524 14.27 12.10 38.92
CA PRO A 524 13.94 13.40 38.36
C PRO A 524 14.92 14.54 38.69
N ASN A 525 16.03 14.27 39.39
CA ASN A 525 17.03 15.28 39.75
C ASN A 525 18.41 15.04 39.14
N TYR A 526 18.63 13.90 38.47
CA TYR A 526 19.92 13.53 37.87
C TYR A 526 21.09 13.61 38.89
N ASP A 527 20.82 13.25 40.16
CA ASP A 527 21.80 13.36 41.27
C ASP A 527 21.99 12.04 42.06
N GLY A 528 21.30 10.99 41.64
CA GLY A 528 21.31 9.63 42.17
C GLY A 528 20.22 9.34 43.20
N SER A 529 19.07 10.01 43.13
CA SER A 529 18.02 9.98 44.18
C SER A 529 16.65 9.43 43.76
N CYS A 530 16.66 8.22 43.20
CA CYS A 530 15.50 7.44 42.73
C CYS A 530 14.21 7.55 43.56
N VAL A 531 13.09 7.82 42.87
CA VAL A 531 11.71 7.84 43.40
C VAL A 531 10.80 6.89 42.61
N ILE A 532 9.78 6.33 43.27
CA ILE A 532 8.90 5.29 42.70
C ILE A 532 7.94 5.90 41.67
N ALA A 533 7.76 5.24 40.53
CA ALA A 533 6.80 5.63 39.48
C ALA A 533 5.34 5.51 39.95
N ASP A 534 4.51 6.50 39.62
CA ASP A 534 3.08 6.59 39.89
C ASP A 534 2.28 5.52 39.15
N ALA A 535 1.09 5.18 39.67
CA ALA A 535 0.23 4.20 39.02
C ALA A 535 -0.20 4.66 37.61
N GLY A 536 0.01 3.80 36.62
CA GLY A 536 -0.20 4.07 35.20
C GLY A 536 1.10 4.43 34.46
N TYR A 537 2.16 4.76 35.19
CA TYR A 537 3.49 5.03 34.65
C TYR A 537 4.46 3.94 35.10
N PHE A 538 5.21 3.38 34.16
CA PHE A 538 6.30 2.47 34.48
C PHE A 538 7.64 3.20 34.48
N SER A 539 8.64 2.56 35.05
CA SER A 539 10.04 2.90 34.82
C SER A 539 10.79 1.59 34.89
N THR A 540 11.44 1.20 33.81
CA THR A 540 12.33 0.03 33.78
C THR A 540 13.62 0.31 34.54
N ASN A 541 14.36 -0.74 34.92
CA ASN A 541 15.79 -0.68 35.23
C ASN A 541 16.64 -0.48 33.94
N LEU A 542 16.12 0.34 33.05
CA LEU A 542 16.80 0.96 31.92
C LEU A 542 16.53 2.43 32.14
N MET A 543 17.63 3.17 32.23
CA MET A 543 17.76 4.45 32.87
C MET A 543 16.66 5.42 32.45
N TYR A 544 15.95 6.04 33.40
CA TYR A 544 15.05 7.15 33.13
C TYR A 544 15.06 8.16 34.28
N ASN A 545 15.08 9.43 33.87
CA ASN A 545 14.88 10.61 34.72
C ASN A 545 13.40 11.02 34.85
N GLU A 546 12.51 10.42 34.05
CA GLU A 546 11.06 10.61 34.14
C GLU A 546 10.32 9.27 34.09
N GLN A 547 9.14 9.23 34.70
CA GLN A 547 8.29 8.05 34.66
C GLN A 547 7.62 7.92 33.28
N LEU A 548 7.82 6.81 32.58
CA LEU A 548 7.23 6.58 31.27
C LEU A 548 5.73 6.25 31.39
N PRO A 549 4.85 6.92 30.63
CA PRO A 549 3.44 6.57 30.61
C PRO A 549 3.25 5.21 29.93
N CYS A 550 2.46 4.30 30.52
CA CYS A 550 2.16 3.03 29.87
C CYS A 550 1.57 3.24 28.49
N ASP A 551 2.16 2.62 27.48
CA ASP A 551 1.84 2.91 26.09
C ASP A 551 0.54 2.25 25.63
N PHE A 552 -0.02 2.76 24.52
CA PHE A 552 -1.30 2.27 23.99
C PHE A 552 -1.28 0.74 23.79
N GLY A 553 -2.17 0.07 24.51
CA GLY A 553 -2.30 -1.39 24.56
C GLY A 553 -1.85 -2.02 25.87
N THR A 554 -1.20 -1.26 26.73
CA THR A 554 -0.66 -1.73 28.03
C THR A 554 -1.12 -0.83 29.17
N TYR A 555 -1.20 -1.36 30.40
CA TYR A 555 -1.64 -0.59 31.57
C TYR A 555 -0.94 -1.05 32.86
N GLN A 556 -0.81 -0.17 33.84
CA GLN A 556 -0.12 -0.49 35.09
C GLN A 556 -0.97 -0.05 36.31
N PRO A 557 -1.61 -0.99 37.04
CA PRO A 557 -2.63 -0.66 38.04
C PRO A 557 -2.09 -0.19 39.40
N HIS A 558 -0.78 -0.30 39.67
CA HIS A 558 -0.17 0.13 40.93
C HIS A 558 1.19 0.82 40.70
N SER A 559 1.46 1.88 41.46
CA SER A 559 2.75 2.57 41.49
C SER A 559 3.91 1.60 41.80
N GLY A 560 5.01 1.74 41.07
CA GLY A 560 6.23 0.98 41.29
C GLY A 560 6.26 -0.41 40.65
N GLN A 561 5.49 -0.64 39.58
CA GLN A 561 5.69 -1.80 38.71
C GLN A 561 6.58 -1.40 37.53
N SER A 562 7.58 -2.23 37.20
CA SER A 562 8.60 -1.91 36.19
C SER A 562 8.18 -2.05 34.74
N SER A 563 7.03 -2.66 34.48
CA SER A 563 6.48 -2.80 33.14
C SER A 563 4.96 -2.68 33.16
N CYS A 564 4.41 -2.38 31.99
CA CYS A 564 2.98 -2.28 31.79
C CYS A 564 2.41 -3.65 31.39
N ILE A 565 1.26 -3.98 31.97
CA ILE A 565 0.55 -5.23 31.71
C ILE A 565 -0.15 -5.10 30.37
N ASP A 566 0.17 -6.00 29.44
CA ASP A 566 -0.57 -6.22 28.21
C ASP A 566 -2.08 -6.26 28.47
N SER A 567 -2.86 -5.49 27.71
CA SER A 567 -4.30 -5.73 27.61
C SER A 567 -4.54 -7.17 27.20
N SER A 568 -5.41 -7.85 27.94
CA SER A 568 -5.76 -9.25 27.74
C SER A 568 -6.60 -9.39 26.46
N PRO A 569 -6.67 -10.57 25.81
CA PRO A 569 -7.49 -10.71 24.61
C PRO A 569 -8.96 -10.33 24.89
N GLY A 570 -9.58 -9.65 23.94
CA GLY A 570 -10.88 -8.98 24.12
C GLY A 570 -10.81 -7.66 24.90
N HIS A 571 -9.63 -7.10 25.17
CA HIS A 571 -9.44 -5.80 25.79
C HIS A 571 -8.41 -4.97 24.99
N PHE A 572 -8.34 -3.68 25.32
CA PHE A 572 -7.42 -2.71 24.72
C PHE A 572 -7.04 -1.63 25.74
N VAL A 573 -6.06 -0.79 25.40
CA VAL A 573 -5.80 0.48 26.10
C VAL A 573 -5.56 1.57 25.06
N ASP A 574 -6.45 2.55 25.01
CA ASP A 574 -6.49 3.65 24.01
C ASP A 574 -5.86 4.96 24.49
N THR A 575 -5.19 4.93 25.64
CA THR A 575 -4.73 6.11 26.36
C THR A 575 -3.41 5.80 27.03
N THR A 576 -2.38 6.62 26.79
CA THR A 576 -1.12 6.43 27.49
C THR A 576 -1.27 6.76 28.98
N SER A 577 -0.39 6.20 29.81
CA SER A 577 -0.42 6.33 31.29
C SER A 577 -1.63 5.65 31.97
N SER A 578 -2.23 4.65 31.33
CA SER A 578 -3.46 4.03 31.83
C SER A 578 -3.23 3.09 33.03
N THR A 579 -4.12 3.17 34.02
CA THR A 579 -4.14 2.27 35.20
C THR A 579 -5.04 1.04 35.03
N SER A 580 -5.76 0.93 33.91
CA SER A 580 -6.68 -0.18 33.65
C SER A 580 -6.91 -0.43 32.16
N GLN A 581 -6.86 -1.68 31.72
CA GLN A 581 -7.38 -2.10 30.42
C GLN A 581 -8.89 -1.85 30.27
N GLN A 582 -9.29 -1.40 29.09
CA GLN A 582 -10.68 -1.24 28.68
C GLN A 582 -11.20 -2.51 27.98
N ALA A 583 -12.45 -2.87 28.27
CA ALA A 583 -13.18 -3.94 27.60
C ALA A 583 -13.40 -3.62 26.11
N CYS A 584 -13.06 -4.53 25.18
CA CYS A 584 -13.44 -4.33 23.78
C CYS A 584 -14.96 -4.22 23.66
N LEU A 585 -15.40 -3.08 23.12
CA LEU A 585 -16.81 -2.81 22.89
C LEU A 585 -17.32 -3.78 21.83
N SER A 586 -18.50 -4.39 22.07
CA SER A 586 -19.14 -5.30 21.12
C SER A 586 -19.15 -4.71 19.71
N GLY A 587 -18.90 -5.54 18.69
CA GLY A 587 -18.58 -5.12 17.32
C GLY A 587 -17.08 -5.01 17.04
N THR A 588 -16.25 -4.93 18.08
CA THR A 588 -14.79 -4.99 17.97
C THR A 588 -14.27 -6.18 18.79
N TYR A 589 -13.28 -6.89 18.28
CA TYR A 589 -12.60 -8.00 18.98
C TYR A 589 -11.11 -7.75 19.05
N GLN A 590 -10.44 -8.49 19.93
CA GLN A 590 -9.00 -8.48 19.95
C GLN A 590 -8.48 -9.89 20.27
N PRO A 591 -8.03 -10.66 19.26
CA PRO A 591 -7.54 -12.02 19.49
C PRO A 591 -6.19 -12.07 20.21
N ASN A 592 -5.42 -10.98 20.16
CA ASN A 592 -4.04 -10.89 20.66
C ASN A 592 -3.97 -10.12 21.98
N THR A 593 -2.83 -10.19 22.67
CA THR A 593 -2.52 -9.34 23.84
C THR A 593 -1.83 -8.04 23.43
N GLY A 594 -1.88 -7.01 24.28
CA GLY A 594 -1.03 -5.81 24.18
C GLY A 594 -1.45 -4.82 23.09
N GLN A 595 -2.74 -4.50 22.99
CA GLN A 595 -3.31 -3.91 21.79
C GLN A 595 -3.94 -2.53 22.03
N SER A 596 -3.43 -1.53 21.32
CA SER A 596 -3.84 -0.11 21.40
C SER A 596 -5.31 0.15 21.08
N SER A 597 -5.92 -0.76 20.34
CA SER A 597 -7.31 -0.70 19.88
C SER A 597 -7.83 -2.11 19.67
N CYS A 598 -9.16 -2.24 19.64
CA CYS A 598 -9.81 -3.47 19.22
C CYS A 598 -9.98 -3.45 17.70
N ILE A 599 -9.77 -4.59 17.06
CA ILE A 599 -9.98 -4.76 15.63
C ILE A 599 -11.49 -4.78 15.38
N ASP A 600 -11.95 -3.91 14.49
CA ASP A 600 -13.31 -3.94 13.96
C ASP A 600 -13.69 -5.35 13.47
N ALA A 601 -14.88 -5.83 13.83
CA ALA A 601 -15.44 -7.03 13.23
C ALA A 601 -15.37 -6.91 11.70
N SER A 602 -14.74 -7.89 11.04
CA SER A 602 -14.78 -7.96 9.58
C SER A 602 -16.24 -7.99 9.15
N PRO A 603 -16.64 -7.30 8.07
CA PRO A 603 -17.99 -7.33 7.55
C PRO A 603 -18.58 -8.76 7.55
N GLY A 604 -19.84 -8.88 7.96
CA GLY A 604 -20.53 -10.16 8.13
C GLY A 604 -20.26 -10.88 9.45
N HIS A 605 -19.69 -10.22 10.47
CA HIS A 605 -19.43 -10.85 11.77
C HIS A 605 -20.01 -10.04 12.94
N GLU A 606 -20.56 -10.73 13.94
CA GLU A 606 -20.90 -10.13 15.24
C GLU A 606 -19.99 -10.61 16.36
N ILE A 607 -19.83 -9.73 17.33
CA ILE A 607 -18.79 -9.81 18.34
C ILE A 607 -19.35 -9.26 19.65
N ASN A 608 -19.39 -10.10 20.67
CA ASN A 608 -19.81 -9.71 22.01
C ASN A 608 -18.67 -9.02 22.77
N LEU A 609 -19.04 -8.29 23.85
CA LEU A 609 -18.09 -7.61 24.72
C LEU A 609 -17.01 -8.59 25.21
N ASN A 610 -15.75 -8.17 25.17
CA ASN A 610 -14.58 -9.00 25.52
C ASN A 610 -14.35 -10.25 24.64
N SER A 611 -14.81 -10.26 23.38
CA SER A 611 -14.52 -11.38 22.49
C SER A 611 -13.07 -11.39 21.99
N THR A 612 -12.50 -12.60 21.93
CA THR A 612 -11.17 -12.88 21.37
C THR A 612 -11.25 -13.41 19.93
N ALA A 613 -12.45 -13.43 19.32
CA ALA A 613 -12.68 -13.93 17.97
C ALA A 613 -13.92 -13.28 17.33
N GLN A 614 -13.94 -13.20 16.00
CA GLN A 614 -15.12 -12.79 15.24
C GLN A 614 -16.01 -14.00 14.91
N MET A 615 -17.32 -13.91 15.16
CA MET A 615 -18.28 -14.96 14.78
C MET A 615 -19.11 -14.51 13.59
N MET A 616 -19.20 -15.33 12.55
CA MET A 616 -20.04 -15.03 11.37
C MET A 616 -21.51 -14.84 11.78
N CYS A 617 -22.18 -13.88 11.16
CA CYS A 617 -23.61 -13.65 11.37
C CYS A 617 -24.43 -14.92 11.17
N SER A 618 -25.44 -15.07 12.03
CA SER A 618 -26.51 -16.05 11.91
C SER A 618 -27.27 -15.84 10.58
N GLN A 619 -27.81 -16.92 10.00
CA GLN A 619 -28.69 -16.78 8.84
C GLN A 619 -29.93 -15.98 9.27
N GLY A 620 -30.38 -15.03 8.46
CA GLY A 620 -31.38 -14.04 8.83
C GLY A 620 -30.79 -12.69 9.21
N ASP A 621 -29.51 -12.63 9.60
CA ASP A 621 -28.85 -11.42 10.10
C ASP A 621 -27.63 -11.07 9.22
N TYR A 622 -27.42 -9.78 8.92
CA TYR A 622 -26.30 -9.30 8.12
C TYR A 622 -25.55 -8.16 8.80
N GLN A 623 -24.31 -7.95 8.41
CA GLN A 623 -23.43 -6.94 9.00
C GLN A 623 -22.62 -6.31 7.84
N PRO A 624 -22.99 -5.09 7.39
CA PRO A 624 -22.38 -4.45 6.22
C PRO A 624 -21.11 -3.64 6.55
N GLU A 625 -21.08 -3.00 7.72
CA GLU A 625 -20.04 -2.07 8.13
C GLU A 625 -19.03 -2.77 9.03
N SER A 626 -17.74 -2.52 8.79
CA SER A 626 -16.67 -2.97 9.69
C SER A 626 -16.93 -2.43 11.10
N GLY A 627 -16.73 -3.25 12.14
CA GLY A 627 -16.87 -2.82 13.54
C GLY A 627 -18.30 -2.78 14.09
N GLN A 628 -19.33 -3.09 13.27
CA GLN A 628 -20.73 -2.99 13.70
C GLN A 628 -21.07 -3.99 14.82
N GLN A 629 -21.69 -3.46 15.89
CA GLN A 629 -21.90 -4.10 17.19
C GLN A 629 -22.53 -5.51 17.17
N ASN A 630 -23.61 -5.67 16.42
CA ASN A 630 -24.35 -6.92 16.29
C ASN A 630 -24.70 -7.10 14.80
N CYS A 631 -25.05 -8.31 14.39
CA CYS A 631 -25.68 -8.49 13.08
C CYS A 631 -27.06 -7.83 13.10
N ILE A 632 -27.38 -7.05 12.07
CA ILE A 632 -28.70 -6.48 11.88
C ILE A 632 -29.61 -7.60 11.38
N PRO A 633 -30.69 -7.95 12.10
CA PRO A 633 -31.68 -8.88 11.57
C PRO A 633 -32.32 -8.25 10.34
N ALA A 634 -32.32 -8.97 9.21
CA ALA A 634 -32.76 -8.47 7.91
C ALA A 634 -34.11 -7.76 8.05
N SER A 635 -34.19 -6.51 7.61
CA SER A 635 -35.40 -5.69 7.72
C SER A 635 -36.58 -6.37 7.02
N PRO A 636 -37.83 -6.14 7.47
CA PRO A 636 -39.01 -6.49 6.70
C PRO A 636 -38.87 -6.00 5.25
N GLY A 637 -39.20 -6.87 4.29
CA GLY A 637 -38.90 -6.70 2.88
C GLY A 637 -37.54 -7.22 2.43
N TYR A 638 -36.72 -7.77 3.32
CA TYR A 638 -35.42 -8.33 2.99
C TYR A 638 -35.21 -9.69 3.66
N HIS A 639 -34.21 -10.43 3.18
CA HIS A 639 -33.80 -11.71 3.77
C HIS A 639 -32.28 -11.91 3.65
N VAL A 640 -31.74 -12.80 4.48
CA VAL A 640 -30.31 -13.14 4.52
C VAL A 640 -30.16 -14.67 4.55
N PRO A 641 -29.88 -15.32 3.40
CA PRO A 641 -29.88 -16.78 3.31
C PRO A 641 -28.55 -17.41 3.75
N ASN A 642 -27.45 -16.66 3.83
CA ASN A 642 -26.11 -17.21 4.08
C ASN A 642 -25.53 -16.70 5.40
N LEU A 643 -24.79 -17.58 6.10
CA LEU A 643 -23.99 -17.19 7.26
C LEU A 643 -22.97 -16.12 6.86
N GLY A 644 -22.77 -15.14 7.74
CA GLY A 644 -21.81 -14.06 7.56
C GLY A 644 -22.04 -13.15 6.35
N SER A 645 -23.29 -12.90 5.99
CA SER A 645 -23.61 -12.05 4.84
C SER A 645 -23.31 -10.57 5.12
N LEU A 646 -22.73 -9.90 4.11
CA LEU A 646 -22.42 -8.46 4.16
C LEU A 646 -23.65 -7.60 3.87
N THR A 647 -24.64 -8.15 3.18
CA THR A 647 -25.84 -7.43 2.75
C THR A 647 -27.08 -8.28 2.96
N GLN A 648 -28.19 -7.62 3.29
CA GLN A 648 -29.52 -8.19 3.13
C GLN A 648 -29.95 -8.14 1.67
N ILE A 649 -30.50 -9.24 1.18
CA ILE A 649 -31.05 -9.38 -0.16
C ILE A 649 -32.50 -8.90 -0.11
N GLY A 650 -32.92 -8.09 -1.07
CA GLY A 650 -34.32 -7.68 -1.15
C GLY A 650 -35.24 -8.86 -1.43
N CYS A 651 -36.43 -8.85 -0.85
CA CYS A 651 -37.53 -9.62 -1.41
C CYS A 651 -37.80 -9.07 -2.82
N GLU A 652 -37.57 -9.90 -3.82
CA GLU A 652 -37.90 -9.58 -5.22
C GLU A 652 -39.42 -9.51 -5.40
N PRO A 653 -39.92 -8.74 -6.39
CA PRO A 653 -41.34 -8.56 -6.62
C PRO A 653 -42.08 -9.90 -6.68
N GLY A 654 -43.21 -9.97 -5.99
CA GLY A 654 -43.98 -11.20 -5.78
C GLY A 654 -43.67 -11.93 -4.46
N THR A 655 -42.54 -11.63 -3.82
CA THR A 655 -42.21 -12.12 -2.47
C THR A 655 -42.21 -10.98 -1.46
N TYR A 656 -42.66 -11.23 -0.24
CA TYR A 656 -42.71 -10.25 0.85
C TYR A 656 -42.17 -10.84 2.15
N GLN A 657 -41.79 -10.00 3.09
CA GLN A 657 -41.35 -10.45 4.42
C GLN A 657 -41.78 -9.45 5.50
N PRO A 658 -42.76 -9.77 6.35
CA PRO A 658 -43.23 -8.85 7.39
C PRO A 658 -42.34 -8.81 8.64
N ASN A 659 -41.41 -9.76 8.80
CA ASN A 659 -40.61 -9.92 10.02
C ASN A 659 -39.16 -9.48 9.84
N PHE A 660 -38.53 -9.07 10.94
CA PHE A 660 -37.07 -8.92 11.00
C PHE A 660 -36.39 -10.30 11.10
N GLY A 661 -35.17 -10.43 10.58
CA GLY A 661 -34.30 -11.60 10.81
C GLY A 661 -34.59 -12.80 9.89
N ALA A 662 -35.06 -12.54 8.67
CA ALA A 662 -35.61 -13.57 7.81
C ALA A 662 -34.57 -14.30 6.95
N LEU A 663 -34.64 -15.64 6.91
CA LEU A 663 -33.75 -16.47 6.08
C LEU A 663 -34.11 -16.39 4.58
N SER A 664 -35.42 -16.30 4.32
CA SER A 664 -36.04 -16.18 3.00
C SER A 664 -37.22 -15.22 3.07
N CYS A 665 -37.65 -14.72 1.92
CA CYS A 665 -38.95 -14.09 1.79
C CYS A 665 -40.06 -15.17 1.76
N PHE A 666 -41.30 -14.73 1.97
CA PHE A 666 -42.48 -15.55 1.72
C PHE A 666 -43.06 -15.17 0.36
N ASP A 667 -43.39 -16.19 -0.43
CA ASP A 667 -44.17 -16.01 -1.65
C ASP A 667 -45.53 -15.37 -1.32
N ALA A 668 -46.02 -14.45 -2.15
CA ALA A 668 -47.39 -13.96 -2.07
C ALA A 668 -48.37 -15.15 -2.07
N ASN A 669 -49.37 -15.12 -1.21
CA ASN A 669 -50.43 -16.12 -1.16
C ASN A 669 -51.34 -16.02 -2.38
N LEU A 670 -51.98 -17.13 -2.75
CA LEU A 670 -53.01 -17.12 -3.80
C LEU A 670 -54.09 -16.07 -3.51
N GLY A 671 -54.40 -15.25 -4.51
CA GLY A 671 -55.29 -14.09 -4.43
C GLY A 671 -54.64 -12.80 -3.91
N TYR A 672 -53.34 -12.80 -3.67
CA TYR A 672 -52.55 -11.65 -3.24
C TYR A 672 -51.33 -11.45 -4.15
N PHE A 673 -50.79 -10.25 -4.16
CA PHE A 673 -49.63 -9.85 -4.99
C PHE A 673 -48.69 -8.92 -4.24
N VAL A 674 -47.49 -8.72 -4.81
CA VAL A 674 -46.45 -7.86 -4.23
C VAL A 674 -45.71 -7.09 -5.35
N GLU A 675 -46.14 -5.87 -5.65
CA GLU A 675 -45.64 -5.09 -6.81
C GLU A 675 -44.17 -4.65 -6.68
N GLY A 676 -43.81 -4.11 -5.52
CA GLY A 676 -42.46 -3.61 -5.27
C GLY A 676 -41.52 -4.70 -4.79
N SER A 677 -40.24 -4.60 -5.15
CA SER A 677 -39.19 -5.19 -4.33
C SER A 677 -39.16 -4.53 -2.95
N TYR A 678 -38.58 -5.21 -1.97
CA TYR A 678 -38.47 -4.75 -0.59
C TYR A 678 -39.79 -4.67 0.20
N ALA A 679 -40.80 -5.47 -0.20
CA ALA A 679 -42.14 -5.39 0.37
C ALA A 679 -42.29 -6.09 1.73
N THR A 680 -42.89 -5.39 2.68
CA THR A 680 -43.18 -5.90 4.04
C THR A 680 -44.51 -6.64 4.14
N ALA A 681 -45.37 -6.50 3.14
CA ALA A 681 -46.72 -7.07 3.10
C ALA A 681 -47.12 -7.43 1.67
N GLN A 682 -48.15 -8.27 1.56
CA GLN A 682 -48.84 -8.61 0.32
C GLN A 682 -50.17 -7.87 0.26
N GLU A 683 -50.56 -7.41 -0.93
CA GLU A 683 -51.83 -6.73 -1.18
C GLU A 683 -52.85 -7.70 -1.79
N ALA A 684 -54.13 -7.53 -1.48
CA ALA A 684 -55.19 -8.43 -1.96
C ALA A 684 -55.64 -8.01 -3.37
N CYS A 685 -55.84 -8.97 -4.26
CA CYS A 685 -56.40 -8.71 -5.58
C CYS A 685 -57.80 -8.11 -5.48
N SER A 686 -58.06 -7.04 -6.25
CA SER A 686 -59.35 -6.36 -6.26
C SER A 686 -60.35 -7.15 -7.12
N PRO A 687 -61.68 -7.00 -6.93
CA PRO A 687 -62.65 -7.60 -7.84
C PRO A 687 -62.34 -7.20 -9.30
N GLY A 688 -62.42 -8.17 -10.21
CA GLY A 688 -61.89 -8.09 -11.57
C GLY A 688 -60.43 -8.54 -11.71
N THR A 689 -59.70 -8.82 -10.62
CA THR A 689 -58.35 -9.40 -10.67
C THR A 689 -58.22 -10.56 -9.68
N TYR A 690 -57.39 -11.56 -10.01
CA TYR A 690 -57.12 -12.74 -9.19
C TYR A 690 -55.62 -13.02 -9.16
N GLN A 691 -55.21 -14.01 -8.37
CA GLN A 691 -53.84 -14.54 -8.48
C GLN A 691 -53.84 -16.04 -8.14
N SER A 692 -53.57 -16.90 -9.12
CA SER A 692 -53.65 -18.37 -8.97
C SER A 692 -52.33 -19.07 -8.64
N GLU A 693 -51.21 -18.35 -8.70
CA GLU A 693 -49.89 -18.85 -8.31
C GLU A 693 -49.41 -18.20 -7.01
N TYR A 694 -48.45 -18.84 -6.34
CA TYR A 694 -47.75 -18.25 -5.20
C TYR A 694 -46.56 -17.44 -5.71
N GLY A 695 -46.28 -16.30 -5.10
CA GLY A 695 -45.05 -15.54 -5.38
C GLY A 695 -45.16 -14.51 -6.51
N SER A 696 -46.37 -14.09 -6.85
CA SER A 696 -46.63 -13.25 -8.03
C SER A 696 -46.60 -11.74 -7.74
N SER A 697 -45.90 -10.99 -8.60
CA SER A 697 -45.69 -9.54 -8.45
C SER A 697 -46.88 -8.68 -8.87
N SER A 698 -47.88 -9.25 -9.52
CA SER A 698 -49.12 -8.56 -9.89
C SER A 698 -50.31 -9.50 -9.74
N CYS A 699 -51.51 -8.94 -9.60
CA CYS A 699 -52.72 -9.70 -9.86
C CYS A 699 -52.93 -9.84 -11.36
N ASP A 700 -53.29 -11.05 -11.78
CA ASP A 700 -53.76 -11.31 -13.12
C ASP A 700 -55.15 -10.71 -13.27
N ILE A 701 -55.37 -9.96 -14.34
CA ILE A 701 -56.68 -9.37 -14.63
C ILE A 701 -57.58 -10.50 -15.10
N ALA A 702 -58.80 -10.61 -14.54
CA ALA A 702 -59.75 -11.66 -14.90
C ALA A 702 -59.90 -11.73 -16.43
N ASP A 703 -59.60 -12.90 -16.99
CA ASP A 703 -59.53 -13.12 -18.41
C ASP A 703 -60.90 -12.94 -19.06
N PRO A 704 -60.95 -12.50 -20.32
CA PRO A 704 -62.13 -12.59 -21.16
C PRO A 704 -62.75 -13.98 -21.07
N GLY A 705 -64.05 -14.03 -20.81
CA GLY A 705 -64.82 -15.25 -20.59
C GLY A 705 -64.98 -15.64 -19.14
N PHE A 706 -64.30 -14.94 -18.23
CA PHE A 706 -64.36 -15.15 -16.79
C PHE A 706 -64.72 -13.84 -16.06
N TYR A 707 -64.96 -13.95 -14.76
CA TYR A 707 -65.19 -12.84 -13.83
C TYR A 707 -64.63 -13.16 -12.43
N VAL A 708 -64.32 -12.11 -11.67
CA VAL A 708 -63.86 -12.21 -10.27
C VAL A 708 -64.66 -11.22 -9.42
N ASP A 709 -65.58 -11.72 -8.62
CA ASP A 709 -66.52 -10.90 -7.82
C ASP A 709 -66.05 -10.61 -6.39
N THR A 710 -64.90 -11.14 -6.00
CA THR A 710 -64.44 -11.19 -4.61
C THR A 710 -62.99 -10.72 -4.47
N THR A 711 -62.76 -9.80 -3.52
CA THR A 711 -61.40 -9.35 -3.16
C THR A 711 -60.60 -10.49 -2.56
N GLY A 712 -59.35 -10.65 -2.99
CA GLY A 712 -58.47 -11.73 -2.53
C GLY A 712 -58.73 -13.08 -3.19
N SER A 713 -59.39 -13.13 -4.36
CA SER A 713 -59.70 -14.40 -5.02
C SER A 713 -58.46 -15.05 -5.65
N SER A 714 -58.28 -16.35 -5.36
CA SER A 714 -57.23 -17.19 -5.97
C SER A 714 -57.60 -17.76 -7.34
N PHE A 715 -58.81 -17.47 -7.83
CA PHE A 715 -59.32 -18.01 -9.10
C PHE A 715 -60.35 -17.08 -9.73
N GLN A 716 -60.64 -17.32 -11.00
CA GLN A 716 -61.68 -16.66 -11.77
C GLN A 716 -62.81 -17.62 -12.14
N THR A 717 -64.04 -17.10 -12.24
CA THR A 717 -65.25 -17.90 -12.48
C THR A 717 -65.71 -17.76 -13.92
N ALA A 718 -66.00 -18.88 -14.57
CA ALA A 718 -66.34 -18.94 -16.00
C ALA A 718 -67.76 -18.40 -16.32
N CYS A 719 -67.90 -17.76 -17.48
CA CYS A 719 -69.19 -17.61 -18.16
C CYS A 719 -69.71 -18.99 -18.63
N ASN A 720 -71.03 -19.16 -18.66
CA ASN A 720 -71.67 -20.44 -18.99
C ASN A 720 -71.76 -20.66 -20.52
N LEU A 721 -72.05 -21.89 -20.96
CA LEU A 721 -72.36 -22.20 -22.36
C LEU A 721 -73.42 -21.26 -22.96
N GLY A 722 -73.22 -20.87 -24.22
CA GLY A 722 -74.03 -19.85 -24.89
C GLY A 722 -73.74 -18.40 -24.46
N THR A 723 -72.87 -18.16 -23.48
CA THR A 723 -72.44 -16.81 -23.06
C THR A 723 -70.93 -16.60 -23.12
N PHE A 724 -70.50 -15.45 -23.63
CA PHE A 724 -69.10 -15.03 -23.68
C PHE A 724 -68.89 -13.65 -23.04
N ASN A 725 -67.66 -13.31 -22.66
CA ASN A 725 -67.30 -11.98 -22.18
C ASN A 725 -65.96 -11.54 -22.83
N PRO A 726 -65.94 -10.56 -23.75
CA PRO A 726 -64.69 -10.12 -24.38
C PRO A 726 -63.85 -9.17 -23.50
N SER A 727 -64.33 -8.80 -22.32
CA SER A 727 -63.71 -7.78 -21.46
C SER A 727 -62.86 -8.42 -20.37
N TYR A 728 -61.58 -8.04 -20.34
CA TYR A 728 -60.73 -8.23 -19.16
C TYR A 728 -61.31 -7.47 -17.96
N GLY A 729 -61.12 -8.01 -16.75
CA GLY A 729 -61.32 -7.25 -15.51
C GLY A 729 -62.75 -7.24 -14.97
N VAL A 730 -63.59 -8.18 -15.41
CA VAL A 730 -65.03 -8.19 -15.07
C VAL A 730 -65.28 -8.62 -13.62
N THR A 731 -66.14 -7.86 -12.94
CA THR A 731 -66.35 -7.96 -11.49
C THR A 731 -67.63 -8.70 -11.08
N GLU A 732 -68.46 -9.16 -12.02
CA GLU A 732 -69.68 -9.92 -11.75
C GLU A 732 -70.19 -10.65 -13.01
N SER A 733 -71.01 -11.69 -12.83
CA SER A 733 -71.52 -12.54 -13.93
C SER A 733 -72.49 -11.86 -14.90
N SER A 734 -72.92 -10.62 -14.63
CA SER A 734 -73.87 -9.88 -15.47
C SER A 734 -73.32 -9.48 -16.85
N PHE A 735 -71.99 -9.49 -17.00
CA PHE A 735 -71.28 -9.11 -18.23
C PHE A 735 -71.12 -10.26 -19.23
N CYS A 736 -71.53 -11.49 -18.89
CA CYS A 736 -71.54 -12.64 -19.81
C CYS A 736 -72.70 -12.50 -20.84
N ALA A 737 -72.39 -12.09 -22.07
CA ALA A 737 -73.34 -11.80 -23.15
C ALA A 737 -73.65 -13.04 -24.02
N TRP A 738 -74.85 -13.14 -24.59
CA TRP A 738 -75.26 -14.25 -25.48
C TRP A 738 -74.58 -14.21 -26.85
N SER A 739 -74.44 -15.37 -27.52
CA SER A 739 -73.94 -15.40 -28.92
C SER A 739 -74.94 -14.79 -29.92
N ASP A 740 -74.41 -14.13 -30.94
CA ASP A 740 -75.08 -13.51 -32.07
C ASP A 740 -75.31 -14.48 -33.24
N PRO A 741 -76.24 -14.20 -34.17
CA PRO A 741 -76.35 -14.91 -35.43
C PRO A 741 -75.04 -14.92 -36.21
N GLY A 742 -74.62 -16.11 -36.63
CA GLY A 742 -73.32 -16.39 -37.24
C GLY A 742 -72.34 -17.08 -36.29
N TYR A 743 -72.61 -17.07 -34.98
CA TYR A 743 -71.66 -17.45 -33.94
C TYR A 743 -72.27 -18.39 -32.88
N TYR A 744 -71.43 -19.20 -32.24
CA TYR A 744 -71.79 -20.14 -31.19
C TYR A 744 -70.82 -20.07 -30.00
N VAL A 745 -71.25 -20.49 -28.82
CA VAL A 745 -70.40 -20.62 -27.62
C VAL A 745 -70.59 -22.02 -27.04
N ASP A 746 -69.68 -22.92 -27.39
CA ASP A 746 -69.69 -24.34 -27.01
C ASP A 746 -68.65 -24.71 -25.93
N SER A 747 -68.05 -23.71 -25.30
CA SER A 747 -67.18 -23.84 -24.12
C SER A 747 -67.62 -22.91 -22.97
N GLU A 748 -67.48 -23.38 -21.74
CA GLU A 748 -67.56 -22.52 -20.55
C GLU A 748 -66.24 -21.75 -20.41
N GLY A 749 -66.32 -20.49 -19.98
CA GLY A 749 -65.15 -19.61 -19.92
C GLY A 749 -64.82 -18.91 -21.26
N ALA A 750 -65.77 -18.87 -22.20
CA ALA A 750 -65.53 -18.34 -23.53
C ALA A 750 -65.28 -16.82 -23.54
N SER A 751 -64.07 -16.42 -23.95
CA SER A 751 -63.68 -15.03 -24.20
C SER A 751 -64.44 -14.41 -25.36
N THR A 752 -64.70 -15.21 -26.38
CA THR A 752 -65.38 -14.81 -27.61
C THR A 752 -66.43 -15.84 -27.99
N GLN A 753 -67.47 -15.36 -28.67
CA GLN A 753 -68.29 -16.22 -29.49
C GLN A 753 -67.48 -16.75 -30.69
N THR A 754 -67.55 -18.06 -30.90
CA THR A 754 -66.85 -18.72 -32.00
C THR A 754 -67.65 -18.53 -33.28
N GLU A 755 -67.01 -17.94 -34.28
CA GLU A 755 -67.60 -17.71 -35.59
C GLU A 755 -67.77 -19.00 -36.38
N CYS A 756 -68.87 -19.13 -37.14
CA CYS A 756 -68.99 -20.23 -38.09
C CYS A 756 -67.88 -20.13 -39.16
N PRO A 757 -67.17 -21.24 -39.45
CA PRO A 757 -66.02 -21.22 -40.34
C PRO A 757 -66.43 -20.82 -41.76
N THR A 758 -65.50 -20.21 -42.50
CA THR A 758 -65.72 -19.87 -43.91
C THR A 758 -66.11 -21.10 -44.74
N GLY A 759 -66.91 -20.86 -45.76
CA GLY A 759 -67.66 -21.92 -46.43
C GLY A 759 -68.85 -22.45 -45.63
N THR A 760 -69.19 -21.87 -44.46
CA THR A 760 -70.40 -22.17 -43.68
C THR A 760 -71.05 -20.92 -43.06
N TYR A 761 -72.32 -20.99 -42.65
CA TYR A 761 -73.09 -19.88 -42.04
C TYR A 761 -74.09 -20.36 -40.98
N ASN A 762 -74.48 -19.52 -40.01
CA ASN A 762 -75.52 -19.82 -39.00
C ASN A 762 -76.50 -18.63 -38.83
N PRO A 763 -77.83 -18.83 -38.86
CA PRO A 763 -78.81 -17.76 -38.67
C PRO A 763 -79.29 -17.52 -37.22
N ASN A 764 -78.80 -18.25 -36.21
CA ASN A 764 -79.38 -18.27 -34.84
C ASN A 764 -78.46 -17.65 -33.77
N SER A 765 -79.07 -17.06 -32.73
CA SER A 765 -78.39 -16.56 -31.52
C SER A 765 -78.53 -17.52 -30.33
N TYR A 766 -77.65 -17.39 -29.33
CA TYR A 766 -77.47 -18.32 -28.21
C TYR A 766 -77.23 -19.77 -28.69
N SER A 767 -76.48 -19.92 -29.78
CA SER A 767 -76.02 -21.21 -30.28
C SER A 767 -74.94 -21.78 -29.37
N ILE A 768 -75.00 -23.10 -29.10
CA ILE A 768 -74.13 -23.78 -28.13
C ILE A 768 -73.30 -24.92 -28.74
N SER A 769 -73.21 -24.99 -30.07
CA SER A 769 -72.41 -26.00 -30.76
C SER A 769 -71.98 -25.54 -32.17
N SER A 770 -70.76 -25.90 -32.55
CA SER A 770 -70.26 -25.83 -33.93
C SER A 770 -71.13 -26.54 -34.98
N ASN A 771 -72.01 -27.46 -34.56
CA ASN A 771 -72.97 -28.14 -35.45
C ASN A 771 -74.11 -27.23 -35.95
N ASP A 772 -74.25 -26.01 -35.41
CA ASP A 772 -75.26 -25.03 -35.86
C ASP A 772 -74.84 -24.30 -37.17
N CYS A 773 -73.64 -24.56 -37.68
CA CYS A 773 -73.09 -23.98 -38.91
C CYS A 773 -73.38 -24.84 -40.17
N LEU A 774 -73.86 -24.20 -41.25
CA LEU A 774 -74.36 -24.85 -42.47
C LEU A 774 -73.50 -24.50 -43.71
N SER A 775 -73.11 -25.48 -44.53
CA SER A 775 -72.18 -25.26 -45.66
C SER A 775 -72.74 -24.47 -46.85
N ALA A 776 -71.84 -23.83 -47.59
CA ALA A 776 -72.08 -23.08 -48.84
C ALA A 776 -72.17 -23.97 -50.10
N ASP A 777 -72.83 -23.47 -51.14
CA ASP A 777 -73.07 -24.19 -52.41
C ASP A 777 -71.97 -23.96 -53.48
N PRO A 778 -71.81 -24.83 -54.50
CA PRO A 778 -70.87 -24.63 -55.61
C PRO A 778 -71.15 -23.38 -56.46
N GLY A 779 -70.10 -22.81 -57.05
CA GLY A 779 -70.15 -21.50 -57.74
C GLY A 779 -70.39 -20.30 -56.80
N HIS A 780 -70.64 -20.60 -55.52
CA HIS A 780 -70.78 -19.67 -54.42
C HIS A 780 -69.67 -19.92 -53.40
N TYR A 781 -69.56 -18.99 -52.46
CA TYR A 781 -68.59 -19.01 -51.39
C TYR A 781 -69.14 -18.26 -50.17
N VAL A 782 -68.63 -18.61 -49.00
CA VAL A 782 -68.72 -17.78 -47.79
C VAL A 782 -67.31 -17.35 -47.43
N ASP A 783 -66.92 -16.17 -47.90
CA ASP A 783 -65.64 -15.50 -47.61
C ASP A 783 -65.50 -15.03 -46.17
N THR A 784 -66.63 -14.73 -45.56
CA THR A 784 -66.70 -14.03 -44.28
C THR A 784 -67.04 -15.06 -43.20
N PRO A 785 -66.10 -15.35 -42.27
CA PRO A 785 -66.44 -16.10 -41.06
C PRO A 785 -67.60 -15.43 -40.33
N GLY A 786 -68.35 -16.21 -39.55
CA GLY A 786 -69.47 -15.64 -38.77
C GLY A 786 -70.62 -15.12 -39.62
N SER A 787 -70.69 -15.54 -40.90
CA SER A 787 -71.79 -15.19 -41.78
C SER A 787 -73.11 -15.85 -41.36
N SER A 788 -74.21 -15.19 -41.69
CA SER A 788 -75.57 -15.72 -41.66
C SER A 788 -76.11 -16.05 -43.07
N GLU A 789 -75.34 -15.78 -44.14
CA GLU A 789 -75.73 -15.92 -45.57
C GLU A 789 -74.52 -16.31 -46.47
N GLN A 790 -74.72 -16.51 -47.79
CA GLN A 790 -73.67 -16.92 -48.77
C GLN A 790 -73.69 -16.12 -50.11
N ARG A 791 -72.57 -16.12 -50.87
CA ARG A 791 -72.28 -15.17 -51.99
C ARG A 791 -71.80 -15.84 -53.30
N PRO A 792 -72.08 -15.31 -54.52
CA PRO A 792 -71.65 -15.87 -55.81
C PRO A 792 -70.32 -15.31 -56.36
N CYS A 793 -69.51 -16.12 -57.06
CA CYS A 793 -68.24 -15.71 -57.68
C CYS A 793 -68.33 -14.62 -58.78
N TYR A 794 -67.24 -13.89 -59.03
CA TYR A 794 -67.16 -12.80 -60.02
C TYR A 794 -66.16 -13.04 -61.18
N ALA A 795 -66.31 -12.26 -62.26
CA ALA A 795 -65.38 -12.25 -63.40
C ALA A 795 -63.90 -12.09 -62.96
N GLY A 796 -63.00 -12.84 -63.59
CA GLY A 796 -61.61 -13.02 -63.12
C GLY A 796 -61.41 -14.23 -62.19
N PHE A 797 -62.49 -14.79 -61.62
CA PHE A 797 -62.45 -15.79 -60.56
C PHE A 797 -63.51 -16.89 -60.71
N TYR A 798 -63.30 -18.04 -60.06
CA TYR A 798 -64.16 -19.22 -60.27
C TYR A 798 -64.16 -20.23 -59.09
N GLN A 799 -65.21 -21.04 -58.89
CA GLN A 799 -65.22 -22.05 -57.81
C GLN A 799 -66.00 -23.35 -58.18
N PRO A 800 -65.32 -24.50 -58.37
CA PRO A 800 -65.97 -25.77 -58.67
C PRO A 800 -66.67 -26.49 -57.48
N ASP A 801 -66.19 -26.32 -56.25
CA ASP A 801 -66.56 -27.20 -55.12
C ASP A 801 -67.57 -26.56 -54.14
N SER A 802 -68.17 -27.37 -53.24
CA SER A 802 -69.06 -26.90 -52.16
C SER A 802 -68.32 -26.65 -50.85
N GLY A 803 -68.91 -25.87 -49.93
CA GLY A 803 -68.31 -25.49 -48.66
C GLY A 803 -67.10 -24.57 -48.82
N GLN A 804 -67.08 -23.76 -49.88
CA GLN A 804 -65.89 -23.01 -50.30
C GLN A 804 -65.88 -21.57 -49.81
N THR A 805 -64.67 -21.03 -49.71
CA THR A 805 -64.37 -19.79 -48.97
C THR A 805 -63.98 -18.62 -49.87
N LEU A 806 -63.67 -18.91 -51.14
CA LEU A 806 -63.19 -17.94 -52.11
C LEU A 806 -63.39 -18.48 -53.53
N CYS A 807 -63.18 -17.61 -54.50
CA CYS A 807 -63.17 -17.95 -55.91
C CYS A 807 -61.71 -17.91 -56.39
N LEU A 808 -61.27 -18.99 -57.04
CA LEU A 808 -59.93 -19.20 -57.57
C LEU A 808 -59.63 -18.19 -58.67
N GLU A 809 -58.54 -17.45 -58.49
CA GLU A 809 -58.06 -16.45 -59.44
C GLU A 809 -57.28 -17.11 -60.59
N SER A 810 -57.34 -16.53 -61.79
CA SER A 810 -56.38 -16.82 -62.85
C SER A 810 -54.97 -16.36 -62.45
N SER A 811 -54.05 -17.31 -62.26
CA SER A 811 -52.61 -17.09 -61.98
C SER A 811 -51.89 -16.10 -62.92
N SER A 812 -50.70 -15.65 -62.54
CA SER A 812 -49.85 -14.83 -63.42
C SER A 812 -49.60 -15.53 -64.77
N GLY A 813 -49.84 -14.76 -65.83
CA GLY A 813 -49.95 -15.28 -67.19
C GLY A 813 -51.18 -16.15 -67.47
N THR A 814 -52.36 -15.87 -66.89
CA THR A 814 -53.67 -16.47 -67.24
C THR A 814 -54.86 -15.49 -66.99
N TYR A 815 -56.10 -15.81 -67.43
CA TYR A 815 -57.34 -15.01 -67.30
C TYR A 815 -58.67 -15.82 -67.20
N VAL A 816 -59.80 -15.16 -66.82
CA VAL A 816 -61.19 -15.70 -66.63
C VAL A 816 -62.27 -14.63 -66.98
N PRO A 817 -63.48 -14.95 -67.52
CA PRO A 817 -64.41 -13.94 -68.08
C PRO A 817 -65.65 -13.48 -67.28
N ASP A 818 -66.36 -14.29 -66.46
CA ASP A 818 -67.67 -13.89 -65.86
C ASP A 818 -68.00 -14.63 -64.54
N SER A 819 -69.15 -14.32 -63.93
CA SER A 819 -69.60 -14.61 -62.57
C SER A 819 -70.33 -15.96 -62.38
N GLY A 820 -70.10 -16.61 -61.24
CA GLY A 820 -70.63 -17.95 -60.90
C GLY A 820 -69.94 -19.14 -61.60
N TYR A 821 -68.76 -18.94 -62.20
CA TYR A 821 -68.05 -19.91 -63.05
C TYR A 821 -67.08 -20.85 -62.29
N SER A 822 -66.41 -21.77 -63.01
CA SER A 822 -65.49 -22.79 -62.45
C SER A 822 -64.16 -23.11 -63.23
N SER A 823 -63.54 -22.23 -64.07
CA SER A 823 -62.18 -22.47 -64.73
C SER A 823 -61.47 -21.26 -65.47
N ALA A 824 -60.19 -21.38 -65.96
CA ALA A 824 -59.26 -20.32 -66.49
C ALA A 824 -58.24 -20.68 -67.68
N THR A 825 -57.48 -19.75 -68.33
CA THR A 825 -56.51 -19.96 -69.51
C THR A 825 -55.38 -18.84 -69.74
N ASP A 826 -54.29 -19.01 -70.55
CA ASP A 826 -52.88 -18.45 -70.44
C ASP A 826 -52.29 -17.22 -71.28
N CYS A 827 -51.02 -16.75 -71.02
CA CYS A 827 -50.16 -15.66 -71.65
C CYS A 827 -48.69 -16.10 -72.08
N LEU A 828 -47.86 -15.19 -72.67
CA LEU A 828 -46.56 -15.45 -73.38
C LEU A 828 -45.30 -14.61 -72.97
N ALA A 829 -44.17 -14.74 -73.69
CA ALA A 829 -42.81 -14.20 -73.46
C ALA A 829 -42.48 -12.81 -74.05
N GLY A 830 -41.42 -12.17 -73.51
CA GLY A 830 -40.91 -10.86 -73.92
C GLY A 830 -41.82 -9.73 -73.45
N THR A 831 -43.11 -9.87 -73.76
CA THR A 831 -44.16 -9.54 -72.81
C THR A 831 -44.02 -10.36 -71.52
N TYR A 832 -44.71 -9.92 -70.48
CA TYR A 832 -44.91 -10.61 -69.22
C TYR A 832 -46.30 -10.26 -68.69
N GLN A 833 -47.00 -11.17 -68.04
CA GLN A 833 -48.11 -10.75 -67.19
C GLN A 833 -47.70 -11.05 -65.75
N PRO A 834 -47.08 -10.07 -65.05
CA PRO A 834 -46.67 -10.24 -63.67
C PRO A 834 -47.86 -10.60 -62.76
N ASP A 835 -49.05 -10.10 -63.07
CA ASP A 835 -50.19 -10.10 -62.19
C ASP A 835 -51.19 -11.24 -62.47
N SER A 836 -51.80 -11.78 -61.43
CA SER A 836 -52.98 -12.63 -61.53
C SER A 836 -54.29 -11.82 -61.65
N GLY A 837 -55.42 -12.51 -61.87
CA GLY A 837 -56.78 -11.94 -61.84
C GLY A 837 -57.16 -11.06 -63.02
N LYS A 838 -56.31 -10.96 -64.03
CA LYS A 838 -56.51 -10.09 -65.20
C LYS A 838 -57.37 -10.73 -66.27
N SER A 839 -57.63 -9.93 -67.31
CA SER A 839 -58.11 -10.34 -68.62
C SER A 839 -57.02 -10.37 -69.72
N GLU A 840 -55.77 -9.95 -69.47
CA GLU A 840 -54.72 -9.61 -70.49
C GLU A 840 -53.26 -9.46 -69.93
N CYS A 841 -52.22 -8.98 -70.69
CA CYS A 841 -50.73 -9.08 -70.44
C CYS A 841 -49.86 -7.76 -70.73
N LEU A 842 -48.55 -7.59 -70.37
CA LEU A 842 -47.69 -6.33 -70.29
C LEU A 842 -46.14 -6.36 -70.75
N ASP A 843 -45.27 -5.31 -70.55
CA ASP A 843 -43.83 -5.08 -71.06
C ASP A 843 -42.72 -4.40 -70.10
N THR A 844 -41.38 -4.45 -70.42
CA THR A 844 -40.13 -4.23 -69.56
C THR A 844 -39.28 -2.90 -69.66
N GLU A 845 -38.43 -2.52 -68.66
CA GLU A 845 -37.84 -1.16 -68.38
C GLU A 845 -36.27 -0.94 -68.23
N PRO A 846 -35.76 0.32 -68.10
CA PRO A 846 -34.34 0.72 -68.01
C PRO A 846 -33.58 0.48 -66.70
N GLY A 847 -32.35 -0.02 -66.84
CA GLY A 847 -31.55 -0.51 -65.70
C GLY A 847 -31.84 -1.97 -65.36
N TYR A 848 -32.84 -2.59 -66.03
CA TYR A 848 -33.36 -3.92 -65.74
C TYR A 848 -33.44 -4.85 -67.00
N TYR A 849 -33.74 -6.15 -66.81
CA TYR A 849 -33.85 -7.14 -67.91
C TYR A 849 -34.79 -8.36 -67.69
N THR A 850 -35.30 -9.01 -68.77
CA THR A 850 -36.29 -10.13 -68.80
C THR A 850 -36.06 -11.20 -69.90
N SER A 851 -36.59 -12.44 -69.80
CA SER A 851 -36.14 -13.54 -70.70
C SER A 851 -37.01 -14.80 -71.04
N SER A 852 -38.29 -15.00 -70.63
CA SER A 852 -39.00 -16.31 -70.89
C SER A 852 -40.53 -16.25 -71.08
N ASP A 853 -41.18 -17.38 -71.46
CA ASP A 853 -42.64 -17.54 -71.61
C ASP A 853 -43.34 -17.63 -70.23
N ARG A 854 -44.58 -17.14 -70.13
CA ARG A 854 -45.28 -16.91 -68.85
C ARG A 854 -44.41 -16.10 -67.86
N ALA A 855 -43.65 -15.13 -68.37
CA ALA A 855 -42.77 -14.29 -67.55
C ALA A 855 -43.54 -13.41 -66.56
N SER A 856 -42.81 -12.94 -65.54
CA SER A 856 -43.37 -12.17 -64.41
C SER A 856 -42.46 -11.11 -63.74
N SER A 857 -41.19 -10.91 -64.12
CA SER A 857 -40.30 -9.94 -63.41
C SER A 857 -38.98 -9.57 -64.12
N GLN A 858 -38.38 -8.41 -63.77
CA GLN A 858 -37.14 -7.84 -64.34
C GLN A 858 -35.99 -7.58 -63.31
N ILE A 859 -34.70 -7.46 -63.74
CA ILE A 859 -33.48 -7.62 -62.86
C ILE A 859 -32.39 -6.48 -62.96
N PRO A 860 -31.88 -5.86 -61.84
CA PRO A 860 -30.98 -4.65 -61.79
C PRO A 860 -29.43 -4.82 -61.78
N CYS A 861 -28.69 -3.70 -61.56
CA CYS A 861 -27.21 -3.55 -61.52
C CYS A 861 -26.63 -2.93 -60.20
N LEU A 862 -25.59 -3.57 -59.64
CA LEU A 862 -24.98 -3.40 -58.29
C LEU A 862 -24.26 -2.07 -57.95
N ALA A 863 -24.01 -1.84 -56.65
CA ALA A 863 -23.23 -0.69 -56.15
C ALA A 863 -21.78 -0.67 -56.67
N GLY A 864 -21.27 0.53 -56.94
CA GLY A 864 -20.07 0.72 -57.76
C GLY A 864 -20.32 0.61 -59.27
N SER A 865 -21.54 0.28 -59.72
CA SER A 865 -21.87 0.00 -61.12
C SER A 865 -23.23 0.53 -61.64
N TYR A 866 -23.50 0.47 -62.96
CA TYR A 866 -24.70 1.09 -63.59
C TYR A 866 -25.12 0.62 -65.01
N GLN A 867 -26.38 0.89 -65.43
CA GLN A 867 -27.02 0.58 -66.77
C GLN A 867 -28.26 1.49 -67.08
N PRO A 868 -28.58 1.88 -68.35
CA PRO A 868 -29.68 2.83 -68.64
C PRO A 868 -30.78 2.55 -69.72
N GLU A 869 -31.02 1.36 -70.32
CA GLU A 869 -31.99 1.21 -71.46
C GLU A 869 -33.15 0.15 -71.29
N ASN A 870 -34.32 0.37 -71.93
CA ASN A 870 -35.60 -0.41 -71.81
C ASN A 870 -35.48 -1.87 -72.30
N GLY A 871 -36.11 -2.86 -71.64
CA GLY A 871 -36.21 -4.24 -72.17
C GLY A 871 -34.88 -5.03 -72.27
N SER A 872 -33.87 -4.76 -71.42
CA SER A 872 -32.43 -4.86 -71.77
C SER A 872 -31.50 -5.84 -71.00
N THR A 873 -30.34 -5.40 -70.42
CA THR A 873 -29.17 -6.28 -70.01
C THR A 873 -28.20 -5.90 -68.83
N SER A 874 -27.17 -5.01 -68.95
CA SER A 874 -25.82 -5.20 -68.28
C SER A 874 -24.96 -3.94 -67.89
N CYS A 875 -23.90 -4.04 -67.03
CA CYS A 875 -23.36 -2.92 -66.19
C CYS A 875 -21.87 -2.40 -66.41
N ILE A 876 -21.47 -1.22 -65.85
CA ILE A 876 -20.10 -0.55 -65.96
C ILE A 876 -19.57 0.11 -64.61
N LEU A 877 -18.34 0.71 -64.46
CA LEU A 877 -17.58 0.96 -63.16
C LEU A 877 -16.83 2.36 -62.92
N SER A 878 -15.97 2.55 -61.86
CA SER A 878 -15.52 3.85 -61.21
C SER A 878 -14.02 4.07 -60.68
N ASP A 879 -13.68 5.20 -59.98
CA ASP A 879 -12.31 5.84 -59.80
C ASP A 879 -11.67 6.15 -58.37
N VAL A 880 -10.44 6.76 -58.31
CA VAL A 880 -9.59 7.20 -57.12
C VAL A 880 -9.92 8.58 -56.52
N GLY A 881 -9.89 8.71 -55.18
CA GLY A 881 -10.10 10.00 -54.48
C GLY A 881 -11.52 10.57 -54.64
N TYR A 882 -12.37 9.71 -55.17
CA TYR A 882 -13.74 9.86 -55.62
C TYR A 882 -14.50 8.58 -55.18
N SER A 883 -15.82 8.55 -55.33
CA SER A 883 -16.63 7.40 -54.91
C SER A 883 -17.95 7.20 -55.67
N VAL A 884 -18.44 5.95 -55.69
CA VAL A 884 -19.81 5.57 -56.11
C VAL A 884 -20.54 4.96 -54.91
N PRO A 885 -21.54 5.64 -54.31
CA PRO A 885 -22.11 5.17 -53.05
C PRO A 885 -23.08 3.99 -53.12
N THR A 886 -23.90 3.82 -54.19
CA THR A 886 -25.05 2.90 -54.14
C THR A 886 -25.34 2.12 -55.42
N GLU A 887 -26.17 1.08 -55.28
CA GLU A 887 -26.75 0.24 -56.34
C GLU A 887 -27.83 0.97 -57.14
N GLY A 888 -28.10 0.51 -58.38
CA GLY A 888 -29.08 1.10 -59.29
C GLY A 888 -28.72 2.50 -59.79
N GLN A 889 -27.48 2.95 -59.57
CA GLN A 889 -27.01 4.30 -59.92
C GLN A 889 -26.65 4.44 -61.41
N SER A 890 -26.10 5.62 -61.76
CA SER A 890 -25.52 5.92 -63.08
C SER A 890 -24.25 6.82 -63.09
N MET A 891 -23.74 7.34 -61.95
CA MET A 891 -22.63 8.35 -61.88
C MET A 891 -21.83 8.37 -60.53
N GLN A 892 -20.79 9.23 -60.34
CA GLN A 892 -19.79 9.22 -59.21
C GLN A 892 -19.40 10.62 -58.56
N THR A 893 -18.79 10.67 -57.34
CA THR A 893 -18.64 11.82 -56.35
C THR A 893 -17.21 12.00 -55.70
N ILE A 894 -16.89 12.97 -54.78
CA ILE A 894 -15.50 13.43 -54.35
C ILE A 894 -15.31 13.91 -52.84
N CYS A 895 -14.06 14.05 -52.31
CA CYS A 895 -13.65 14.40 -50.90
C CYS A 895 -13.23 15.88 -50.53
N PRO A 896 -13.25 16.33 -49.24
CA PRO A 896 -13.11 17.76 -48.81
C PRO A 896 -11.87 18.12 -47.91
N ALA A 897 -12.01 19.09 -46.98
CA ALA A 897 -10.95 19.72 -46.16
C ALA A 897 -10.98 19.39 -44.66
N GLY A 898 -9.80 19.40 -44.03
CA GLY A 898 -9.59 18.73 -42.74
C GLY A 898 -9.57 17.19 -42.88
N GLN A 899 -9.57 16.71 -44.14
CA GLN A 899 -9.84 15.33 -44.53
C GLN A 899 -8.96 14.84 -45.69
N TYR A 900 -8.91 13.51 -45.91
CA TYR A 900 -8.11 12.86 -46.96
C TYR A 900 -8.59 11.44 -47.36
N GLN A 901 -8.17 10.93 -48.55
CA GLN A 901 -8.43 9.56 -49.05
C GLN A 901 -7.40 9.13 -50.13
N PRO A 902 -6.74 7.96 -50.01
CA PRO A 902 -5.74 7.47 -50.99
C PRO A 902 -6.13 6.44 -52.09
N GLN A 903 -7.32 5.82 -52.17
CA GLN A 903 -7.57 4.65 -53.07
C GLN A 903 -8.82 4.73 -54.03
N PRO A 904 -8.93 3.84 -55.06
CA PRO A 904 -10.04 3.79 -56.03
C PRO A 904 -11.13 2.74 -55.74
N GLY A 905 -12.20 2.77 -56.55
CA GLY A 905 -13.33 1.83 -56.43
C GLY A 905 -14.05 1.94 -55.08
N SER A 906 -13.95 3.12 -54.47
CA SER A 906 -14.16 3.36 -53.04
C SER A 906 -15.47 4.10 -52.77
N SER A 907 -15.82 4.25 -51.48
CA SER A 907 -17.04 4.91 -51.01
C SER A 907 -16.81 6.24 -50.25
N GLU A 908 -15.76 6.40 -49.41
CA GLU A 908 -15.69 7.45 -48.34
C GLU A 908 -14.28 8.09 -48.08
N CYS A 909 -14.13 8.96 -47.06
CA CYS A 909 -12.93 9.79 -46.75
C CYS A 909 -12.64 9.93 -45.19
N LEU A 910 -11.44 10.40 -44.76
CA LEU A 910 -10.90 10.35 -43.36
C LEU A 910 -10.57 11.73 -42.71
N ILE A 911 -10.32 11.86 -41.37
CA ILE A 911 -10.25 13.13 -40.54
C ILE A 911 -8.93 13.33 -39.71
N VAL A 912 -8.72 14.46 -38.99
CA VAL A 912 -7.51 14.89 -38.21
C VAL A 912 -7.78 15.32 -36.73
N SER A 913 -6.80 15.10 -35.83
CA SER A 913 -6.86 15.14 -34.33
C SER A 913 -6.50 16.49 -33.63
N PRO A 914 -6.68 16.64 -32.29
CA PRO A 914 -6.35 17.85 -31.52
C PRO A 914 -4.87 18.19 -31.41
N GLY A 915 -4.57 19.41 -30.97
CA GLY A 915 -3.22 19.96 -30.89
C GLY A 915 -2.56 20.18 -32.26
N ALA A 916 -3.25 19.91 -33.38
CA ALA A 916 -2.69 19.85 -34.74
C ALA A 916 -3.67 20.22 -35.89
N TYR A 917 -3.20 20.34 -37.14
CA TYR A 917 -4.00 20.83 -38.30
C TYR A 917 -3.63 20.38 -39.74
N SER A 918 -4.56 20.45 -40.72
CA SER A 918 -4.40 20.01 -42.14
C SER A 918 -5.06 20.91 -43.24
N SER A 919 -5.53 20.39 -44.40
CA SER A 919 -6.03 21.16 -45.59
C SER A 919 -7.07 20.40 -46.47
N GLU A 920 -7.57 21.03 -47.55
CA GLU A 920 -8.46 20.46 -48.61
C GLU A 920 -7.72 19.55 -49.59
N GLY A 921 -8.33 18.41 -49.94
CA GLY A 921 -7.76 17.44 -50.89
C GLY A 921 -6.37 16.93 -50.48
N ALA A 922 -6.11 16.91 -49.17
CA ALA A 922 -4.78 16.74 -48.59
C ALA A 922 -4.49 15.28 -48.24
N THR A 923 -3.39 15.04 -47.50
CA THR A 923 -2.98 13.70 -47.02
C THR A 923 -2.32 13.64 -45.61
N SER A 924 -2.07 14.74 -44.86
CA SER A 924 -1.44 14.71 -43.49
C SER A 924 -1.45 16.04 -42.64
N PRO A 925 -1.05 16.07 -41.32
CA PRO A 925 -1.16 17.22 -40.34
C PRO A 925 0.09 17.66 -39.47
N SER A 926 0.04 18.71 -38.58
CA SER A 926 1.16 19.24 -37.67
C SER A 926 0.76 20.16 -36.42
N PRO A 927 1.60 20.47 -35.35
CA PRO A 927 1.17 20.91 -33.95
C PRO A 927 1.74 22.23 -33.21
N CYS A 928 1.68 22.39 -31.84
CA CYS A 928 1.81 23.63 -30.94
C CYS A 928 2.92 23.68 -29.80
N LEU A 929 3.05 24.76 -28.96
CA LEU A 929 4.19 25.11 -28.01
C LEU A 929 3.83 25.76 -26.62
N PRO A 930 4.76 25.90 -25.62
CA PRO A 930 4.50 26.40 -24.23
C PRO A 930 4.13 27.88 -24.03
N GLY A 931 3.59 28.19 -22.84
CA GLY A 931 2.93 29.48 -22.53
C GLY A 931 1.68 29.74 -23.41
N SER A 932 1.27 28.70 -24.15
CA SER A 932 0.35 28.72 -25.28
C SER A 932 -0.31 27.34 -25.41
N TYR A 933 -1.51 27.26 -25.98
CA TYR A 933 -2.30 26.01 -25.96
C TYR A 933 -3.31 25.85 -27.11
N GLN A 934 -3.80 24.61 -27.35
CA GLN A 934 -4.94 24.33 -28.26
C GLN A 934 -5.62 23.00 -27.92
N SER A 935 -6.95 23.01 -27.78
CA SER A 935 -7.75 21.90 -27.24
C SER A 935 -8.69 21.18 -28.22
N GLN A 936 -8.83 21.61 -29.49
CA GLN A 936 -9.80 21.02 -30.44
C GLN A 936 -9.19 20.30 -31.65
N SER A 937 -9.91 19.29 -32.17
CA SER A 937 -9.58 18.51 -33.39
C SER A 937 -10.02 19.18 -34.69
N GLY A 938 -9.37 18.81 -35.81
CA GLY A 938 -9.71 19.32 -37.14
C GLY A 938 -9.46 20.82 -37.37
N GLN A 939 -8.62 21.45 -36.53
CA GLN A 939 -8.44 22.91 -36.45
C GLN A 939 -7.35 23.45 -37.40
N SER A 940 -6.90 24.71 -37.18
CA SER A 940 -5.80 25.36 -37.91
C SER A 940 -4.87 26.35 -37.13
N GLY A 941 -4.85 26.39 -35.78
CA GLY A 941 -3.90 27.25 -35.00
C GLY A 941 -3.98 27.14 -33.44
N CYS A 942 -3.23 27.96 -32.67
CA CYS A 942 -3.06 27.89 -31.18
C CYS A 942 -3.26 29.25 -30.42
N VAL A 943 -3.34 29.26 -29.07
CA VAL A 943 -3.81 30.35 -28.13
C VAL A 943 -2.81 30.63 -26.95
N LEU A 944 -3.05 31.56 -25.99
CA LEU A 944 -2.11 32.09 -24.94
C LEU A 944 -2.73 32.30 -23.52
N ALA A 945 -1.93 32.64 -22.47
CA ALA A 945 -2.29 32.69 -21.02
C ALA A 945 -2.16 34.07 -20.27
N ASP A 946 -2.81 34.21 -19.09
CA ASP A 946 -3.19 35.46 -18.38
C ASP A 946 -2.42 35.79 -17.06
N SER A 947 -2.89 36.74 -16.22
CA SER A 947 -2.24 37.26 -14.97
C SER A 947 -3.00 36.98 -13.67
N GLY A 948 -2.27 36.68 -12.60
CA GLY A 948 -2.81 35.94 -11.44
C GLY A 948 -3.00 34.45 -11.76
N TYR A 949 -2.54 34.06 -12.96
CA TYR A 949 -2.68 32.76 -13.62
C TYR A 949 -1.36 32.38 -14.30
N TYR A 950 -1.19 31.11 -14.66
CA TYR A 950 0.04 30.56 -15.24
C TYR A 950 -0.17 29.31 -16.13
N SER A 951 0.81 28.96 -16.97
CA SER A 951 0.77 27.75 -17.85
C SER A 951 2.18 27.31 -18.31
N SER A 952 2.46 26.00 -18.33
CA SER A 952 3.84 25.43 -18.33
C SER A 952 4.31 24.72 -19.62
N ASP A 953 3.47 23.93 -20.31
CA ASP A 953 3.98 22.78 -21.10
C ASP A 953 3.85 22.87 -22.64
N VAL A 954 4.63 22.05 -23.35
CA VAL A 954 4.62 21.95 -24.83
C VAL A 954 3.33 21.30 -25.31
N SER A 955 2.63 21.93 -26.27
CA SER A 955 1.30 21.46 -26.72
C SER A 955 0.27 21.34 -25.59
N SER A 956 0.36 22.24 -24.58
CA SER A 956 -0.64 22.41 -23.52
C SER A 956 -2.06 22.59 -24.05
N THR A 957 -3.03 22.47 -23.13
CA THR A 957 -4.46 22.69 -23.37
C THR A 957 -5.13 23.77 -22.49
N GLU A 958 -4.48 24.29 -21.43
CA GLU A 958 -5.12 25.20 -20.43
C GLU A 958 -4.14 26.03 -19.51
N GLN A 959 -4.67 26.67 -18.44
CA GLN A 959 -3.96 27.58 -17.48
C GLN A 959 -4.59 27.58 -16.05
N THR A 960 -3.82 27.98 -15.00
CA THR A 960 -4.11 27.74 -13.54
C THR A 960 -3.88 29.00 -12.64
N SER A 961 -4.48 29.14 -11.43
CA SER A 961 -4.48 30.39 -10.61
C SER A 961 -3.98 30.32 -9.13
N CYS A 962 -3.62 31.49 -8.55
CA CYS A 962 -3.16 31.67 -7.15
C CYS A 962 -4.27 31.66 -6.07
N GLN A 963 -3.90 31.43 -4.80
CA GLN A 963 -4.82 31.07 -3.69
C GLN A 963 -4.96 32.12 -2.57
N LEU A 964 -5.80 31.82 -1.56
CA LEU A 964 -5.95 32.57 -0.30
C LEU A 964 -4.63 32.56 0.50
N GLY A 965 -4.32 33.67 1.17
CA GLY A 965 -3.01 33.87 1.78
C GLY A 965 -1.90 34.26 0.79
N GLU A 966 -2.19 34.32 -0.52
CA GLU A 966 -1.19 34.44 -1.59
C GLU A 966 -1.55 35.39 -2.76
N TYR A 967 -0.55 35.77 -3.56
CA TYR A 967 -0.67 36.74 -4.66
C TYR A 967 0.32 36.61 -5.85
N GLN A 968 0.00 37.21 -7.01
CA GLN A 968 0.88 37.33 -8.19
C GLN A 968 0.43 38.46 -9.19
N PRO A 969 1.30 39.44 -9.55
CA PRO A 969 0.91 40.59 -10.38
C PRO A 969 1.07 40.54 -11.93
N LEU A 970 1.63 39.50 -12.59
CA LEU A 970 1.98 39.56 -14.04
C LEU A 970 1.34 38.49 -14.96
N THR A 971 1.21 38.78 -16.27
CA THR A 971 0.60 37.90 -17.31
C THR A 971 1.57 36.91 -17.94
N GLY A 972 1.12 35.70 -18.27
CA GLY A 972 1.87 34.71 -19.06
C GLY A 972 3.09 34.16 -18.31
N GLN A 973 2.90 33.87 -17.01
CA GLN A 973 3.94 33.49 -16.06
C GLN A 973 3.82 32.00 -15.64
N SER A 974 4.44 31.62 -14.52
CA SER A 974 4.57 30.24 -14.00
C SER A 974 4.33 30.00 -12.48
N SER A 975 4.10 31.00 -11.58
CA SER A 975 3.96 30.76 -10.10
C SER A 975 3.43 31.95 -9.23
N CYS A 976 3.31 31.80 -7.88
CA CYS A 976 2.64 32.68 -6.86
C CYS A 976 3.47 32.93 -5.53
N ILE A 977 2.97 33.70 -4.53
CA ILE A 977 3.71 34.20 -3.31
C ILE A 977 2.81 34.41 -2.03
N SER A 978 3.24 34.13 -0.78
CA SER A 978 2.41 34.13 0.49
C SER A 978 2.66 35.26 1.57
N ALA A 979 1.91 35.27 2.71
CA ALA A 979 1.75 36.38 3.71
C ALA A 979 2.23 36.15 5.18
N ALA A 980 2.28 37.22 6.03
CA ALA A 980 3.08 37.31 7.27
C ALA A 980 2.38 37.22 8.67
N ARG A 981 3.17 37.22 9.76
CA ARG A 981 2.76 37.05 11.18
C ARG A 981 2.25 38.34 11.83
N GLY A 982 1.21 38.25 12.68
CA GLY A 982 0.49 39.43 13.22
C GLY A 982 -0.22 40.25 12.13
N HIS A 983 -0.27 39.69 10.92
CA HIS A 983 -0.82 40.23 9.69
C HIS A 983 -1.68 39.15 9.01
N TYR A 984 -2.38 39.52 7.94
CA TYR A 984 -3.34 38.66 7.29
C TYR A 984 -3.63 39.05 5.82
N VAL A 985 -4.12 38.07 5.03
CA VAL A 985 -4.67 38.22 3.67
C VAL A 985 -5.99 37.46 3.57
N ASP A 986 -7.04 38.10 3.03
CA ASP A 986 -8.42 37.63 3.09
C ASP A 986 -9.07 37.30 1.73
N SER A 987 -8.30 37.27 0.64
CA SER A 987 -8.79 36.93 -0.71
C SER A 987 -7.84 36.03 -1.50
N ALA A 988 -8.38 35.29 -2.48
CA ALA A 988 -7.63 34.48 -3.45
C ALA A 988 -7.39 35.24 -4.76
N ALA A 989 -6.34 34.85 -5.50
CA ALA A 989 -5.81 35.61 -6.63
C ALA A 989 -5.56 37.11 -6.30
N ALA A 990 -5.11 37.36 -5.06
CA ALA A 990 -4.96 38.68 -4.47
C ALA A 990 -3.67 39.41 -4.91
N THR A 991 -3.34 40.52 -4.24
CA THR A 991 -2.14 41.35 -4.51
C THR A 991 -1.42 42.00 -3.29
N GLU A 992 -1.90 41.92 -2.02
CA GLU A 992 -1.32 42.63 -0.83
C GLU A 992 -1.91 42.18 0.56
N GLU A 993 -1.36 42.63 1.74
CA GLU A 993 -1.64 42.15 3.14
C GLU A 993 -1.88 43.25 4.27
N THR A 994 -2.36 42.92 5.50
CA THR A 994 -2.89 43.88 6.57
C THR A 994 -2.77 43.41 8.08
N PRO A 995 -2.71 44.26 9.16
CA PRO A 995 -2.37 43.89 10.58
C PRO A 995 -3.46 43.94 11.73
N CYS A 996 -3.10 43.56 12.99
CA CYS A 996 -3.96 43.41 14.22
C CYS A 996 -3.88 44.48 15.36
N ASP A 997 -4.83 44.48 16.33
CA ASP A 997 -5.19 45.61 17.25
C ASP A 997 -5.05 45.37 18.80
N ILE A 998 -5.22 46.41 19.66
CA ILE A 998 -5.15 46.27 21.15
C ILE A 998 -6.28 45.42 21.75
N GLY A 999 -5.97 44.67 22.82
CA GLY A 999 -6.91 43.71 23.41
C GLY A 999 -7.06 42.42 22.59
N SER A 1000 -6.35 42.34 21.45
CA SER A 1000 -6.33 41.21 20.52
C SER A 1000 -4.91 40.83 20.07
N TYR A 1001 -4.77 39.68 19.42
CA TYR A 1001 -3.49 39.10 19.01
C TYR A 1001 -3.60 38.05 17.88
N GLN A 1002 -2.51 37.73 17.18
CA GLN A 1002 -2.45 36.64 16.18
C GLN A 1002 -1.03 36.02 16.07
N PRO A 1003 -0.83 34.73 16.40
CA PRO A 1003 0.49 34.07 16.34
C PRO A 1003 0.91 33.44 14.98
N LEU A 1004 0.05 33.30 13.96
CA LEU A 1004 0.37 32.52 12.74
C LEU A 1004 0.77 33.39 11.51
N MET A 1005 1.50 32.79 10.56
CA MET A 1005 1.77 33.34 9.21
C MET A 1005 0.71 32.82 8.23
N GLY A 1006 0.51 33.51 7.10
CA GLY A 1006 -0.54 33.15 6.13
C GLY A 1006 -1.97 33.29 6.68
N SER A 1007 -2.15 33.99 7.80
CA SER A 1007 -3.45 34.15 8.47
C SER A 1007 -4.44 35.02 7.69
N ASN A 1008 -5.70 35.00 8.15
CA ASN A 1008 -6.83 35.78 7.64
C ASN A 1008 -7.55 36.63 8.72
N GLU A 1009 -7.23 36.54 10.03
CA GLU A 1009 -7.91 37.30 11.12
C GLU A 1009 -7.11 37.40 12.47
N CYS A 1010 -7.71 37.98 13.52
CA CYS A 1010 -7.10 38.26 14.86
C CYS A 1010 -8.03 37.92 16.06
N LEU A 1011 -7.49 37.58 17.25
CA LEU A 1011 -8.20 36.98 18.39
C LEU A 1011 -8.21 37.84 19.68
N LEU A 1012 -9.28 37.84 20.50
CA LEU A 1012 -9.44 38.68 21.73
C LEU A 1012 -8.96 38.03 23.05
N SER A 1013 -8.70 38.86 24.09
CA SER A 1013 -8.41 38.38 25.47
C SER A 1013 -9.65 37.93 26.27
N SER A 1014 -9.45 36.96 27.16
CA SER A 1014 -10.52 36.21 27.87
C SER A 1014 -10.78 36.66 29.32
N ILE A 1015 -11.85 36.18 29.96
CA ILE A 1015 -12.18 36.41 31.38
C ILE A 1015 -11.04 35.93 32.28
N ASN A 1016 -10.80 36.64 33.39
CA ASN A 1016 -9.62 36.47 34.23
C ASN A 1016 -8.28 36.57 33.46
N ASN A 1017 -8.25 37.19 32.27
CA ASN A 1017 -7.05 37.39 31.45
C ASN A 1017 -7.00 38.78 30.76
N TYR A 1018 -5.81 39.23 30.34
CA TYR A 1018 -5.60 40.54 29.70
C TYR A 1018 -4.54 40.58 28.59
N VAL A 1019 -4.59 41.63 27.75
CA VAL A 1019 -3.63 42.00 26.70
C VAL A 1019 -3.45 43.53 26.69
N ALA A 1020 -2.21 44.02 26.56
CA ALA A 1020 -1.88 45.44 26.79
C ALA A 1020 -1.45 46.27 25.56
N SER A 1021 -1.18 45.66 24.40
CA SER A 1021 -0.61 46.33 23.21
C SER A 1021 -1.23 45.82 21.89
N PRO A 1022 -1.13 46.57 20.77
CA PRO A 1022 -1.56 46.12 19.44
C PRO A 1022 -0.49 45.23 18.77
N GLY A 1023 -0.86 44.51 17.70
CA GLY A 1023 0.05 43.64 16.94
C GLY A 1023 0.66 42.49 17.74
N MET A 1024 0.06 42.12 18.87
CA MET A 1024 0.57 41.10 19.80
C MET A 1024 0.31 39.66 19.32
N ALA A 1025 0.85 38.68 20.05
CA ALA A 1025 0.66 37.24 19.78
C ALA A 1025 0.18 36.39 20.99
N ALA A 1026 -0.11 36.96 22.18
CA ALA A 1026 -0.51 36.21 23.39
C ALA A 1026 -1.28 37.05 24.46
N GLN A 1027 -1.81 36.38 25.51
CA GLN A 1027 -2.61 36.93 26.66
C GLN A 1027 -2.19 36.33 28.04
N THR A 1028 -2.61 36.92 29.18
CA THR A 1028 -2.09 36.61 30.55
C THR A 1028 -3.15 36.64 31.67
N ALA A 1029 -3.08 35.77 32.72
CA ALA A 1029 -4.16 35.46 33.70
C ALA A 1029 -4.15 36.15 35.11
N CYS A 1030 -5.23 35.97 35.90
CA CYS A 1030 -5.49 36.54 37.26
C CYS A 1030 -5.36 35.54 38.45
N PRO A 1031 -5.13 36.02 39.71
CA PRO A 1031 -4.85 35.17 40.89
C PRO A 1031 -6.08 34.83 41.77
N SER A 1032 -5.92 33.81 42.63
CA SER A 1032 -6.98 33.31 43.53
C SER A 1032 -7.31 34.25 44.70
N GLY A 1033 -8.60 34.31 45.07
CA GLY A 1033 -9.16 35.28 46.03
C GLY A 1033 -9.69 36.55 45.35
N GLU A 1034 -9.05 36.98 44.26
CA GLU A 1034 -9.52 38.05 43.38
C GLU A 1034 -10.37 37.52 42.22
N SER A 1035 -11.05 38.43 41.49
CA SER A 1035 -11.77 38.08 40.27
C SER A 1035 -11.75 39.20 39.22
N GLN A 1036 -11.95 38.83 37.94
CA GLN A 1036 -11.95 39.73 36.78
C GLN A 1036 -13.14 39.38 35.85
N PRO A 1037 -14.26 40.13 35.90
CA PRO A 1037 -15.56 39.60 35.45
C PRO A 1037 -15.88 39.70 33.94
N LEU A 1038 -15.02 40.25 33.07
CA LEU A 1038 -15.32 40.41 31.63
C LEU A 1038 -14.08 40.16 30.72
N ASN A 1039 -14.33 39.73 29.47
CA ASN A 1039 -13.33 39.62 28.40
C ASN A 1039 -12.75 41.00 28.00
N GLY A 1040 -11.57 41.02 27.38
CA GLY A 1040 -10.97 42.23 26.80
C GLY A 1040 -10.56 43.30 27.82
N GLN A 1041 -10.35 42.91 29.08
CA GLN A 1041 -10.02 43.81 30.20
C GLN A 1041 -8.52 43.79 30.57
N ALA A 1042 -8.16 44.29 31.77
CA ALA A 1042 -6.78 44.62 32.16
C ALA A 1042 -6.35 44.34 33.62
N SER A 1043 -7.24 44.10 34.61
CA SER A 1043 -6.84 43.88 36.04
C SER A 1043 -7.98 43.49 37.03
N CYS A 1044 -7.63 42.76 38.10
CA CYS A 1044 -8.50 41.99 39.04
C CYS A 1044 -8.74 42.67 40.44
N ASN A 1045 -9.69 42.22 41.30
CA ASN A 1045 -10.03 42.88 42.60
C ASN A 1045 -10.78 42.04 43.70
N VAL A 1046 -10.98 42.61 44.92
CA VAL A 1046 -11.43 41.96 46.20
C VAL A 1046 -12.48 42.76 47.06
N ASP A 1047 -12.96 42.17 48.18
CA ASP A 1047 -13.85 42.70 49.27
C ASP A 1047 -13.38 42.08 50.65
N LEU A 1048 -13.90 42.25 51.90
CA LEU A 1048 -15.16 42.78 52.46
C LEU A 1048 -15.03 43.38 53.92
N GLU A 1049 -15.12 42.59 55.02
CA GLU A 1049 -15.28 43.09 56.42
C GLU A 1049 -13.97 43.23 57.24
N ASP A 1050 -13.66 44.48 57.59
CA ASP A 1050 -12.84 45.04 58.68
C ASP A 1050 -11.28 44.93 58.74
N SER A 1051 -10.68 46.05 59.18
CA SER A 1051 -9.30 46.26 59.67
C SER A 1051 -8.04 46.16 58.76
N GLU A 1052 -7.54 47.35 58.40
CA GLU A 1052 -6.13 47.82 58.53
C GLU A 1052 -4.98 47.30 57.61
N ILE A 1053 -4.60 48.15 56.62
CA ILE A 1053 -3.26 48.73 56.23
C ILE A 1053 -1.90 47.96 56.43
N PRO A 1054 -0.76 48.34 55.77
CA PRO A 1054 -0.53 49.23 54.59
C PRO A 1054 0.63 48.84 53.59
N THR A 1055 0.70 49.57 52.46
CA THR A 1055 1.94 50.08 51.77
C THR A 1055 2.96 49.19 51.01
N PHE A 1056 3.67 49.88 50.08
CA PHE A 1056 4.88 49.52 49.29
C PHE A 1056 4.68 48.43 48.20
N ALA A 1057 4.89 48.63 46.89
CA ALA A 1057 5.72 49.50 46.01
C ALA A 1057 7.12 48.95 45.66
N LEU A 1058 7.49 49.06 44.37
CA LEU A 1058 8.80 49.45 43.78
C LEU A 1058 8.55 49.73 42.26
N ILE A 1059 9.08 50.79 41.61
CA ILE A 1059 10.42 50.95 40.97
C ILE A 1059 10.74 49.83 39.95
N GLY A 1060 11.13 50.05 38.69
CA GLY A 1060 11.43 51.22 37.83
C GLY A 1060 12.06 50.71 36.50
N GLY A 1061 12.41 51.46 35.43
CA GLY A 1061 12.31 52.89 35.09
C GLY A 1061 13.05 53.19 33.74
N VAL A 1062 12.94 54.44 33.23
CA VAL A 1062 13.89 55.26 32.41
C VAL A 1062 14.90 54.55 31.45
N VAL A 1063 15.02 54.86 30.15
CA VAL A 1063 15.73 56.00 29.48
C VAL A 1063 15.45 55.91 27.95
N ALA A 1064 14.85 56.90 27.25
CA ALA A 1064 15.46 57.99 26.43
C ALA A 1064 16.23 57.54 25.13
N VAL A 1065 16.41 58.32 24.03
CA VAL A 1065 16.05 59.71 23.66
C VAL A 1065 16.11 59.95 22.11
N ALA A 1066 15.68 61.14 21.65
CA ALA A 1066 15.79 61.74 20.29
C ALA A 1066 14.85 61.20 19.17
N LEU A 1067 14.23 61.95 18.24
CA LEU A 1067 14.20 63.36 17.73
C LEU A 1067 14.74 63.56 16.29
N VAL A 1068 14.19 64.59 15.61
CA VAL A 1068 14.60 65.21 14.31
C VAL A 1068 14.05 64.52 13.03
N ILE A 1069 13.69 65.19 11.92
CA ILE A 1069 12.78 66.35 11.66
C ILE A 1069 12.66 66.62 10.12
N ILE A 1070 11.43 66.82 9.61
CA ILE A 1070 11.00 67.56 8.38
C ILE A 1070 11.62 67.25 6.99
N GLY A 1071 10.74 66.81 6.05
CA GLY A 1071 10.59 67.40 4.70
C GLY A 1071 11.38 66.81 3.50
N VAL A 1072 11.09 67.15 2.23
CA VAL A 1072 9.92 67.84 1.63
C VAL A 1072 9.86 67.71 0.07
N LEU A 1073 8.65 67.69 -0.53
CA LEU A 1073 8.27 68.04 -1.94
C LEU A 1073 8.63 67.19 -3.20
N MET A 1074 7.57 67.06 -4.05
CA MET A 1074 7.52 67.22 -5.54
C MET A 1074 7.53 66.04 -6.56
N ARG A 1075 6.50 66.10 -7.44
CA ARG A 1075 6.21 65.41 -8.73
C ARG A 1075 6.89 66.21 -9.91
N PRO A 1076 6.91 65.84 -11.24
CA PRO A 1076 5.77 65.25 -12.03
C PRO A 1076 6.00 64.51 -13.39
N GLY A 1077 4.90 64.01 -13.99
CA GLY A 1077 4.75 63.75 -15.45
C GLY A 1077 4.73 62.26 -15.88
N SER A 1078 4.06 61.82 -16.96
CA SER A 1078 3.24 62.52 -17.98
C SER A 1078 2.18 61.59 -18.63
N LYS A 1079 1.46 62.00 -19.69
CA LYS A 1079 0.32 61.28 -20.36
C LYS A 1079 0.57 61.08 -21.86
N PRO A 1080 -0.04 60.06 -22.54
CA PRO A 1080 -1.31 60.24 -23.30
C PRO A 1080 -2.29 59.04 -23.13
N LYS A 1081 -3.63 59.11 -23.29
CA LYS A 1081 -4.51 59.38 -24.48
C LYS A 1081 -4.32 58.41 -25.68
N ALA A 1082 -5.34 57.96 -26.43
CA ALA A 1082 -6.81 57.81 -26.22
C ALA A 1082 -7.49 57.14 -27.47
N ARG A 1083 -8.74 56.64 -27.30
CA ARG A 1083 -9.90 56.77 -28.24
C ARG A 1083 -10.11 55.78 -29.43
N ASN A 1084 -11.16 54.95 -29.26
CA ASN A 1084 -12.23 54.51 -30.19
C ASN A 1084 -11.98 53.76 -31.54
N SER A 1085 -12.74 52.66 -31.67
CA SER A 1085 -13.62 52.26 -32.81
C SER A 1085 -13.02 51.67 -34.11
N GLY A 1086 -13.55 50.52 -34.54
CA GLY A 1086 -13.26 49.90 -35.85
C GLY A 1086 -14.23 48.77 -36.23
N LYS A 1087 -15.16 49.03 -37.17
CA LYS A 1087 -16.19 48.08 -37.64
C LYS A 1087 -15.65 47.00 -38.61
N LYS A 1088 -16.43 45.91 -38.78
CA LYS A 1088 -16.61 45.00 -39.96
C LYS A 1088 -15.66 43.79 -40.18
N ARG A 1089 -16.21 42.60 -39.91
CA ARG A 1089 -16.57 41.50 -40.86
C ARG A 1089 -15.71 41.20 -42.12
N ARG A 1090 -15.39 39.89 -42.23
CA ARG A 1090 -15.40 38.95 -43.40
C ARG A 1090 -14.15 38.72 -44.28
N LYS A 1091 -13.70 37.44 -44.25
CA LYS A 1091 -13.20 36.52 -45.33
C LYS A 1091 -12.00 37.00 -46.20
N MET A 1092 -11.00 36.17 -46.51
CA MET A 1092 -11.01 34.76 -46.97
C MET A 1092 -9.67 34.02 -46.72
N LYS A 1093 -9.69 32.67 -46.81
CA LYS A 1093 -8.59 31.74 -47.22
C LYS A 1093 -7.29 31.78 -46.37
N LYS A 1094 -6.79 30.70 -45.77
CA LYS A 1094 -6.69 29.26 -46.16
C LYS A 1094 -6.54 28.38 -44.91
N LYS A 1095 -6.78 27.07 -45.06
CA LYS A 1095 -6.86 26.08 -43.97
C LYS A 1095 -7.98 26.46 -43.01
#